data_AF-A0A1G6NR02-F1
#
_entry.id   AF-A0A1G6NR02-F1
#
_cell.length_a   1.000
_cell.length_b   1.000
_cell.length_c   1.000
_cell.angle_alpha   90.00
_cell.angle_beta   90.00
_cell.angle_gamma   90.00
#
_symmetry.space_group_name_H-M   'P 1'
#
loop_
_entity.id
_entity.type
_entity.pdbx_description
1 polymer ?
#
loop_
_entity_poly.entity_id
_entity_poly.type
_entity_poly.pdbx_seq_one_letter_code
_entity_poly.pdbx_strand_id
1 'polypeptide(L)'
;MELIFQVKNQRLYLNTVNKVVADSKNYLTAAFSFTDDWDGAVKTVQFTKGTTTTNVVLDSTTNTCTVPQAVLSGEGEFYVSVFGSKENGATIITANTIKIEVLPSGFIANPGTISEADAAALQAHADAVTAVTNNSTLSAGGYVHQILFTVRNQSMYLTTRGKIVADSQGYLGAKFLFTDDWDGMIKIAQFKRGGLFYNIMLDENDECTVPWEVLVDEGIFIANVFGNNPQNSANRIITVNPVEVHVEKSGLTEGELPSNPTLGLDGQVLFEIYQYAESAAAAASAAATSATSSQRYATDAGEYASDANTAAGIAESAATSAAASASSAATDEAAAANMITEVSNLKTEITALSATVNEAVENMDTYQQSAADNAALAEKWATYTGGTVDGNEFSAKYYAGQAATQAAAASTSATAATASATAAAASATAAAGSADDAETYKNNAASSATSASESATAAATAATNAGSSATAAAQSATAAANSATSAGNSAVAASQSATAAATSESNASDYASDAAESASAAASSASDAADSASDAATSESNAATSASTATTKAGEASQSATAAAGSASTASTKASEAASSASTASTKAGEAASSAQSAAGSASAASTSETNASDSASAAATSESNAADSASAASTSASAAASSATAAGTSETNAANSASAAAASASAASTSATSAAASAATAQTIIEGPHFEFDSNGYLYVVY
;
A
#
# COMPACT_ATOMS: atom_id res chain seq x y z
N MET A 1 -39.03 -3.51 -10.05
CA MET A 1 -39.66 -4.66 -10.74
C MET A 1 -41.16 -4.52 -10.66
N GLU A 2 -41.89 -4.90 -11.71
CA GLU A 2 -43.35 -4.74 -11.79
C GLU A 2 -44.03 -6.04 -12.27
N LEU A 3 -45.18 -6.37 -11.69
CA LEU A 3 -46.09 -7.39 -12.18
C LEU A 3 -47.19 -6.73 -13.02
N ILE A 4 -47.16 -6.92 -14.34
CA ILE A 4 -48.16 -6.32 -15.24
C ILE A 4 -49.27 -7.33 -15.50
N PHE A 5 -50.47 -7.00 -15.05
CA PHE A 5 -51.69 -7.77 -15.23
C PHE A 5 -52.59 -7.15 -16.30
N GLN A 6 -53.39 -8.02 -16.93
CA GLN A 6 -54.48 -7.61 -17.80
C GLN A 6 -55.78 -8.30 -17.36
N VAL A 7 -56.82 -7.51 -17.16
CA VAL A 7 -58.16 -7.97 -16.83
C VAL A 7 -59.05 -7.77 -18.06
N LYS A 8 -59.51 -8.88 -18.64
CA LYS A 8 -60.32 -8.90 -19.86
C LYS A 8 -61.40 -9.96 -19.75
N ASN A 9 -62.63 -9.63 -20.11
CA ASN A 9 -63.79 -10.54 -20.05
C ASN A 9 -63.94 -11.22 -18.67
N GLN A 10 -63.75 -10.44 -17.58
CA GLN A 10 -63.71 -10.93 -16.19
C GLN A 10 -62.66 -12.03 -15.91
N ARG A 11 -61.57 -12.11 -16.68
CA ARG A 11 -60.44 -13.01 -16.42
C ARG A 11 -59.15 -12.22 -16.22
N LEU A 12 -58.34 -12.67 -15.27
CA LEU A 12 -57.04 -12.10 -14.95
C LEU A 12 -55.94 -12.86 -15.72
N TYR A 13 -55.08 -12.10 -16.39
CA TYR A 13 -53.91 -12.57 -17.12
C TYR A 13 -52.65 -11.86 -16.58
N LEU A 14 -51.50 -12.52 -16.65
CA LEU A 14 -50.20 -11.95 -16.28
C LEU A 14 -49.33 -11.84 -17.55
N ASN A 15 -48.78 -10.65 -17.80
CA ASN A 15 -48.02 -10.32 -18.99
C ASN A 15 -46.51 -10.17 -18.70
N THR A 16 -46.08 -10.40 -17.46
CA THR A 16 -44.68 -10.41 -16.98
C THR A 16 -44.28 -11.79 -16.45
N VAL A 17 -43.03 -11.93 -15.98
CA VAL A 17 -42.58 -13.14 -15.27
C VAL A 17 -43.43 -13.39 -14.00
N ASN A 18 -43.69 -14.67 -13.71
CA ASN A 18 -44.54 -15.12 -12.61
C ASN A 18 -43.77 -15.36 -11.29
N LYS A 19 -42.56 -14.83 -11.16
CA LYS A 19 -41.61 -15.16 -10.09
C LYS A 19 -41.09 -13.90 -9.42
N VAL A 20 -41.03 -13.89 -8.09
CA VAL A 20 -40.59 -12.76 -7.25
C VAL A 20 -39.78 -13.26 -6.05
N VAL A 21 -39.03 -12.39 -5.39
CA VAL A 21 -38.16 -12.76 -4.25
C VAL A 21 -38.91 -12.72 -2.93
N ALA A 22 -38.66 -13.69 -2.05
CA ALA A 22 -39.07 -13.61 -0.66
C ALA A 22 -38.47 -12.40 0.06
N ASP A 23 -39.23 -11.80 0.98
CA ASP A 23 -38.83 -10.78 1.94
C ASP A 23 -38.28 -9.46 1.39
N SER A 24 -38.39 -9.23 0.06
CA SER A 24 -38.34 -7.90 -0.55
C SER A 24 -39.50 -7.06 -0.01
N LYS A 25 -39.26 -5.76 0.24
CA LYS A 25 -40.24 -4.86 0.90
C LYS A 25 -40.44 -3.60 0.09
N ASN A 26 -41.70 -3.18 -0.07
CA ASN A 26 -42.14 -1.91 -0.64
C ASN A 26 -41.65 -1.58 -2.08
N TYR A 27 -40.93 -2.51 -2.73
CA TYR A 27 -40.32 -2.36 -4.05
C TYR A 27 -41.15 -2.97 -5.19
N LEU A 28 -41.84 -4.09 -4.93
CA LEU A 28 -42.62 -4.78 -5.97
C LEU A 28 -43.96 -4.09 -6.19
N THR A 29 -44.16 -3.52 -7.38
CA THR A 29 -45.43 -2.92 -7.80
C THR A 29 -46.21 -3.90 -8.68
N ALA A 30 -47.53 -3.83 -8.64
CA ALA A 30 -48.44 -4.52 -9.55
C ALA A 30 -49.31 -3.51 -10.31
N ALA A 31 -49.28 -3.57 -11.63
CA ALA A 31 -50.01 -2.70 -12.54
C ALA A 31 -51.13 -3.47 -13.25
N PHE A 32 -52.30 -2.86 -13.44
CA PHE A 32 -53.47 -3.55 -13.98
C PHE A 32 -54.10 -2.77 -15.13
N SER A 33 -54.12 -3.38 -16.32
CA SER A 33 -54.94 -2.92 -17.44
C SER A 33 -56.32 -3.59 -17.41
N PHE A 34 -57.38 -2.85 -17.75
CA PHE A 34 -58.77 -3.32 -17.70
C PHE A 34 -59.48 -3.09 -19.03
N THR A 35 -60.53 -3.87 -19.29
CA THR A 35 -61.56 -3.53 -20.29
C THR A 35 -62.66 -2.64 -19.70
N ASP A 36 -63.32 -1.88 -20.57
CA ASP A 36 -64.36 -0.87 -20.33
C ASP A 36 -65.49 -1.36 -19.38
N ASP A 37 -65.71 -2.69 -19.32
CA ASP A 37 -66.62 -3.35 -18.37
C ASP A 37 -66.37 -2.92 -16.90
N TRP A 38 -65.15 -2.52 -16.57
CA TRP A 38 -64.68 -2.13 -15.24
C TRP A 38 -64.77 -0.63 -14.95
N ASP A 39 -65.23 0.19 -15.89
CA ASP A 39 -65.36 1.63 -15.68
C ASP A 39 -66.45 1.97 -14.64
N GLY A 40 -66.21 3.02 -13.87
CA GLY A 40 -67.04 3.39 -12.72
C GLY A 40 -66.95 2.42 -11.52
N ALA A 41 -65.99 1.48 -11.51
CA ALA A 41 -65.72 0.62 -10.36
C ALA A 41 -64.50 1.10 -9.55
N VAL A 42 -64.63 1.10 -8.21
CA VAL A 42 -63.48 1.15 -7.30
C VAL A 42 -62.80 -0.21 -7.35
N LYS A 43 -61.61 -0.27 -7.96
CA LYS A 43 -60.91 -1.52 -8.28
C LYS A 43 -60.00 -1.94 -7.10
N THR A 44 -60.20 -3.15 -6.59
CA THR A 44 -59.50 -3.69 -5.42
C THR A 44 -58.86 -5.03 -5.77
N VAL A 45 -57.55 -5.13 -5.56
CA VAL A 45 -56.78 -6.35 -5.73
C VAL A 45 -56.79 -7.13 -4.42
N GLN A 46 -56.96 -8.44 -4.50
CA GLN A 46 -56.80 -9.36 -3.38
C GLN A 46 -55.54 -10.19 -3.58
N PHE A 47 -54.67 -10.15 -2.56
CA PHE A 47 -53.45 -10.96 -2.47
C PHE A 47 -53.62 -11.98 -1.34
N THR A 48 -53.49 -13.27 -1.65
CA THR A 48 -53.68 -14.36 -0.66
C THR A 48 -52.50 -15.33 -0.63
N LYS A 49 -51.89 -15.53 0.54
CA LYS A 49 -50.85 -16.54 0.81
C LYS A 49 -51.21 -17.34 2.05
N GLY A 50 -51.38 -18.65 1.91
CA GLY A 50 -51.88 -19.52 2.99
C GLY A 50 -53.24 -19.04 3.50
N THR A 51 -53.33 -18.75 4.80
CA THR A 51 -54.52 -18.15 5.44
C THR A 51 -54.53 -16.62 5.43
N THR A 52 -53.45 -15.97 4.97
CA THR A 52 -53.33 -14.50 5.00
C THR A 52 -53.86 -13.90 3.70
N THR A 53 -54.91 -13.10 3.81
CA THR A 53 -55.50 -12.34 2.70
C THR A 53 -55.38 -10.85 2.95
N THR A 54 -54.86 -10.10 1.98
CA THR A 54 -54.75 -8.63 2.01
C THR A 54 -55.45 -8.05 0.79
N ASN A 55 -56.39 -7.12 1.02
CA ASN A 55 -57.06 -6.37 -0.04
C ASN A 55 -56.40 -4.99 -0.19
N VAL A 56 -56.11 -4.56 -1.41
CA VAL A 56 -55.46 -3.27 -1.72
C VAL A 56 -56.24 -2.58 -2.84
N VAL A 57 -56.68 -1.35 -2.59
CA VAL A 57 -57.34 -0.53 -3.62
C VAL A 57 -56.28 -0.02 -4.60
N LEU A 58 -56.57 -0.07 -5.91
CA LEU A 58 -55.70 0.48 -6.94
C LEU A 58 -55.76 2.01 -6.95
N ASP A 59 -54.64 2.65 -7.28
CA ASP A 59 -54.63 4.07 -7.64
C ASP A 59 -55.58 4.30 -8.84
N SER A 60 -56.45 5.31 -8.73
CA SER A 60 -57.51 5.58 -9.72
C SER A 60 -57.00 6.12 -11.06
N THR A 61 -55.75 6.61 -11.10
CA THR A 61 -55.11 7.25 -12.26
C THR A 61 -54.18 6.29 -12.97
N THR A 62 -53.32 5.58 -12.24
CA THR A 62 -52.33 4.65 -12.80
C THR A 62 -52.81 3.20 -12.85
N ASN A 63 -53.84 2.83 -12.08
CA ASN A 63 -54.28 1.45 -11.84
C ASN A 63 -53.14 0.54 -11.29
N THR A 64 -52.25 1.10 -10.46
CA THR A 64 -51.15 0.39 -9.78
C THR A 64 -51.38 0.24 -8.27
N CYS A 65 -50.71 -0.74 -7.66
CA CYS A 65 -50.55 -0.83 -6.20
C CYS A 65 -49.23 -1.53 -5.81
N THR A 66 -48.73 -1.27 -4.61
CA THR A 66 -47.59 -2.01 -4.05
C THR A 66 -48.04 -3.40 -3.57
N VAL A 67 -47.29 -4.44 -3.89
CA VAL A 67 -47.59 -5.81 -3.43
C VAL A 67 -47.29 -5.92 -1.92
N PRO A 68 -48.25 -6.37 -1.08
CA PRO A 68 -48.06 -6.41 0.37
C PRO A 68 -46.91 -7.32 0.83
N GLN A 69 -46.07 -6.85 1.78
CA GLN A 69 -45.02 -7.67 2.41
C GLN A 69 -45.57 -9.00 2.95
N ALA A 70 -46.82 -9.01 3.44
CA ALA A 70 -47.46 -10.20 4.01
C ALA A 70 -47.55 -11.40 3.05
N VAL A 71 -47.63 -11.17 1.73
CA VAL A 71 -47.61 -12.26 0.73
C VAL A 71 -46.22 -12.53 0.14
N LEU A 72 -45.26 -11.63 0.39
CA LEU A 72 -43.85 -11.79 0.00
C LEU A 72 -42.99 -12.44 1.08
N SER A 73 -43.46 -12.58 2.32
CA SER A 73 -42.62 -13.12 3.39
C SER A 73 -42.42 -14.63 3.27
N GLY A 74 -41.16 -15.08 3.29
CA GLY A 74 -40.75 -16.47 3.07
C GLY A 74 -41.10 -17.03 1.68
N GLU A 75 -40.67 -18.26 1.43
CA GLU A 75 -40.88 -18.98 0.16
C GLU A 75 -42.35 -19.38 -0.09
N GLY A 76 -42.63 -19.87 -1.30
CA GLY A 76 -43.89 -20.55 -1.64
C GLY A 76 -44.62 -19.90 -2.81
N GLU A 77 -45.92 -19.72 -2.67
CA GLU A 77 -46.79 -19.14 -3.70
C GLU A 77 -47.87 -18.24 -3.10
N PHE A 78 -48.27 -17.20 -3.83
CA PHE A 78 -49.46 -16.41 -3.52
C PHE A 78 -50.36 -16.26 -4.74
N TYR A 79 -51.63 -15.98 -4.46
CA TYR A 79 -52.68 -15.84 -5.45
C TYR A 79 -53.17 -14.40 -5.54
N VAL A 80 -53.36 -13.93 -6.76
CA VAL A 80 -53.91 -12.61 -7.08
C VAL A 80 -55.28 -12.77 -7.73
N SER A 81 -56.27 -12.02 -7.26
CA SER A 81 -57.56 -11.80 -7.92
C SER A 81 -57.94 -10.31 -7.83
N VAL A 82 -58.92 -9.87 -8.61
CA VAL A 82 -59.39 -8.48 -8.60
C VAL A 82 -60.91 -8.45 -8.50
N PHE A 83 -61.44 -7.56 -7.68
CA PHE A 83 -62.86 -7.23 -7.63
C PHE A 83 -63.07 -5.72 -7.71
N GLY A 84 -64.22 -5.30 -8.22
CA GLY A 84 -64.58 -3.90 -8.42
C GLY A 84 -65.99 -3.63 -7.91
N SER A 85 -66.16 -2.57 -7.13
CA SER A 85 -67.47 -2.14 -6.61
C SER A 85 -67.91 -0.87 -7.34
N LYS A 86 -69.09 -0.89 -7.97
CA LYS A 86 -69.70 0.27 -8.63
C LYS A 86 -70.70 0.98 -7.69
N GLU A 87 -70.92 2.28 -7.89
CA GLU A 87 -71.78 3.11 -7.02
C GLU A 87 -73.23 2.59 -6.88
N ASN A 88 -73.73 1.86 -7.87
CA ASN A 88 -75.05 1.22 -7.84
C ASN A 88 -75.11 -0.10 -7.03
N GLY A 89 -74.05 -0.42 -6.28
CA GLY A 89 -73.94 -1.65 -5.49
C GLY A 89 -73.58 -2.91 -6.29
N ALA A 90 -73.41 -2.81 -7.62
CA ALA A 90 -72.97 -3.95 -8.43
C ALA A 90 -71.47 -4.26 -8.20
N THR A 91 -71.16 -5.54 -8.02
CA THR A 91 -69.78 -6.03 -7.87
C THR A 91 -69.37 -6.83 -9.11
N ILE A 92 -68.19 -6.56 -9.66
CA ILE A 92 -67.54 -7.32 -10.74
C ILE A 92 -66.29 -8.01 -10.17
N ILE A 93 -66.02 -9.26 -10.53
CA ILE A 93 -64.95 -10.09 -9.94
C ILE A 93 -64.25 -10.88 -11.05
N THR A 94 -62.93 -11.08 -10.94
CA THR A 94 -62.18 -11.97 -11.84
C THR A 94 -62.50 -13.44 -11.55
N ALA A 95 -63.00 -14.16 -12.55
CA ALA A 95 -63.39 -15.59 -12.48
C ALA A 95 -62.21 -16.58 -12.34
N ASN A 96 -60.98 -16.08 -12.24
CA ASN A 96 -59.79 -16.86 -11.93
C ASN A 96 -58.83 -16.05 -11.05
N THR A 97 -58.08 -16.76 -10.20
CA THR A 97 -56.83 -16.25 -9.64
C THR A 97 -55.68 -16.41 -10.64
N ILE A 98 -54.61 -15.65 -10.45
CA ILE A 98 -53.28 -15.93 -10.99
C ILE A 98 -52.37 -16.36 -9.83
N LYS A 99 -51.57 -17.42 -10.03
CA LYS A 99 -50.48 -17.77 -9.12
C LYS A 99 -49.23 -16.94 -9.45
N ILE A 100 -48.60 -16.38 -8.41
CA ILE A 100 -47.23 -15.88 -8.41
C ILE A 100 -46.38 -16.77 -7.49
N GLU A 101 -45.18 -17.12 -7.94
CA GLU A 101 -44.22 -17.95 -7.21
C GLU A 101 -43.23 -17.05 -6.46
N VAL A 102 -43.09 -17.28 -5.15
CA VAL A 102 -42.15 -16.57 -4.27
C VAL A 102 -40.93 -17.47 -4.08
N LEU A 103 -39.87 -17.14 -4.79
CA LEU A 103 -38.59 -17.82 -4.72
C LEU A 103 -37.86 -17.53 -3.40
N PRO A 104 -36.88 -18.36 -3.01
CA PRO A 104 -35.98 -18.09 -1.89
C PRO A 104 -35.47 -16.64 -1.88
N SER A 105 -35.28 -16.10 -0.69
CA SER A 105 -34.47 -14.91 -0.51
C SER A 105 -33.01 -15.35 -0.55
N GLY A 106 -32.24 -14.83 -1.50
CA GLY A 106 -30.78 -15.01 -1.50
C GLY A 106 -30.10 -14.24 -0.37
N PHE A 107 -30.78 -13.25 0.21
CA PHE A 107 -30.45 -12.70 1.54
C PHE A 107 -30.70 -13.79 2.58
N ILE A 108 -29.62 -14.33 3.11
CA ILE A 108 -29.69 -15.30 4.20
C ILE A 108 -29.64 -14.51 5.50
N ALA A 109 -30.78 -14.47 6.21
CA ALA A 109 -30.82 -13.87 7.54
C ALA A 109 -29.84 -14.59 8.48
N ASN A 110 -29.11 -13.82 9.30
CA ASN A 110 -28.20 -14.36 10.31
C ASN A 110 -29.01 -15.33 11.23
N PRO A 111 -28.67 -16.63 11.30
CA PRO A 111 -29.44 -17.61 12.07
C PRO A 111 -29.24 -17.34 13.57
N GLY A 112 -30.18 -16.60 14.15
CA GLY A 112 -30.07 -16.09 15.51
C GLY A 112 -30.15 -17.17 16.59
N THR A 113 -28.98 -17.68 17.01
CA THR A 113 -28.49 -17.71 18.40
C THR A 113 -27.05 -18.24 18.40
N ILE A 114 -26.07 -17.34 18.37
CA ILE A 114 -24.72 -17.65 18.89
C ILE A 114 -24.81 -17.72 20.42
N SER A 115 -24.13 -18.67 21.05
CA SER A 115 -24.11 -18.79 22.51
C SER A 115 -23.18 -17.76 23.14
N GLU A 116 -23.27 -17.56 24.46
CA GLU A 116 -22.38 -16.64 25.19
C GLU A 116 -20.90 -17.06 25.09
N ALA A 117 -20.60 -18.33 24.79
CA ALA A 117 -19.25 -18.79 24.48
C ALA A 117 -18.78 -18.38 23.08
N ASP A 118 -19.68 -18.38 22.09
CA ASP A 118 -19.36 -17.98 20.70
C ASP A 118 -19.22 -16.46 20.58
N ALA A 119 -19.96 -15.68 21.39
CA ALA A 119 -19.83 -14.23 21.46
C ALA A 119 -18.42 -13.79 21.92
N ALA A 120 -17.80 -14.53 22.84
CA ALA A 120 -16.42 -14.29 23.27
C ALA A 120 -15.40 -14.59 22.15
N ALA A 121 -15.64 -15.63 21.34
CA ALA A 121 -14.83 -15.92 20.16
C ALA A 121 -15.01 -14.86 19.06
N LEU A 122 -16.20 -14.27 18.93
CA LEU A 122 -16.47 -13.21 17.95
C LEU A 122 -15.72 -11.91 18.28
N GLN A 123 -15.65 -11.52 19.55
CA GLN A 123 -14.81 -10.39 19.98
C GLN A 123 -13.32 -10.69 19.73
N ALA A 124 -12.85 -11.87 20.14
CA ALA A 124 -11.46 -12.27 19.93
C ALA A 124 -11.06 -12.37 18.44
N HIS A 125 -12.02 -12.57 17.53
CA HIS A 125 -11.78 -12.53 16.09
C HIS A 125 -11.82 -11.09 15.53
N ALA A 126 -12.69 -10.21 16.03
CA ALA A 126 -12.68 -8.79 15.67
C ALA A 126 -11.34 -8.13 16.06
N ASP A 127 -10.87 -8.43 17.28
CA ASP A 127 -9.57 -8.01 17.81
C ASP A 127 -8.38 -8.58 16.98
N ALA A 128 -8.60 -9.65 16.19
CA ALA A 128 -7.60 -10.29 15.33
C ALA A 128 -7.66 -9.87 13.85
N VAL A 129 -8.83 -9.46 13.32
CA VAL A 129 -8.93 -8.84 11.97
C VAL A 129 -8.15 -7.52 11.94
N THR A 130 -8.12 -6.83 13.07
CA THR A 130 -7.27 -5.65 13.33
C THR A 130 -5.76 -5.92 13.21
N ALA A 131 -5.30 -7.17 13.22
CA ALA A 131 -3.88 -7.52 13.23
C ALA A 131 -3.22 -7.68 11.84
N VAL A 132 -3.99 -7.69 10.75
CA VAL A 132 -3.44 -7.87 9.38
C VAL A 132 -4.07 -6.90 8.37
N THR A 133 -3.63 -5.65 8.39
CA THR A 133 -3.79 -4.73 7.25
C THR A 133 -2.62 -3.75 7.16
N ASN A 134 -1.55 -4.14 6.46
CA ASN A 134 -0.75 -3.27 5.56
C ASN A 134 0.50 -3.97 4.99
N ASN A 135 0.36 -4.56 3.80
CA ASN A 135 1.20 -4.22 2.63
C ASN A 135 0.48 -4.79 1.37
N SER A 136 0.56 -4.22 0.17
CA SER A 136 1.41 -3.10 -0.29
C SER A 136 0.65 -2.27 -1.33
N THR A 137 1.05 -1.01 -1.54
CA THR A 137 0.65 -0.28 -2.74
C THR A 137 1.18 -0.99 -4.00
N LEU A 138 0.29 -1.35 -4.94
CA LEU A 138 0.69 -1.68 -6.30
C LEU A 138 0.44 -0.48 -7.23
N SER A 139 1.46 -0.18 -8.02
CA SER A 139 1.54 0.96 -8.94
C SER A 139 0.48 0.94 -10.03
N ALA A 140 0.22 2.10 -10.63
CA ALA A 140 -0.52 2.21 -11.88
C ALA A 140 0.04 1.26 -12.97
N GLY A 141 -0.71 0.20 -13.27
CA GLY A 141 -0.31 -0.88 -14.17
C GLY A 141 -1.37 -1.98 -14.19
N GLY A 142 -2.37 -1.85 -15.05
CA GLY A 142 -3.61 -2.62 -14.96
C GLY A 142 -3.49 -4.10 -15.34
N TYR A 143 -3.65 -4.99 -14.36
CA TYR A 143 -4.10 -6.37 -14.56
C TYR A 143 -5.23 -6.69 -13.58
N VAL A 144 -6.45 -6.78 -14.11
CA VAL A 144 -7.68 -6.76 -13.31
C VAL A 144 -8.13 -8.18 -12.94
N HIS A 145 -7.73 -8.67 -11.76
CA HIS A 145 -8.25 -9.93 -11.20
C HIS A 145 -9.50 -9.64 -10.36
N GLN A 146 -10.62 -9.45 -11.06
CA GLN A 146 -11.92 -9.08 -10.51
C GLN A 146 -12.98 -10.15 -10.82
N ILE A 147 -13.83 -10.47 -9.84
CA ILE A 147 -15.03 -11.30 -10.04
C ILE A 147 -16.14 -10.43 -10.63
N LEU A 148 -16.71 -10.82 -11.77
CA LEU A 148 -17.81 -10.07 -12.38
C LEU A 148 -19.16 -10.76 -12.12
N PHE A 149 -20.00 -10.13 -11.32
CA PHE A 149 -21.40 -10.49 -11.12
C PHE A 149 -22.30 -9.60 -11.97
N THR A 150 -23.30 -10.19 -12.63
CA THR A 150 -24.37 -9.45 -13.32
C THR A 150 -25.67 -9.62 -12.54
N VAL A 151 -26.33 -8.53 -12.17
CA VAL A 151 -27.54 -8.50 -11.34
C VAL A 151 -28.70 -7.95 -12.17
N ARG A 152 -29.67 -8.78 -12.54
CA ARG A 152 -30.78 -8.40 -13.44
C ARG A 152 -32.08 -9.05 -13.01
N ASN A 153 -33.18 -8.30 -12.97
CA ASN A 153 -34.50 -8.79 -12.54
C ASN A 153 -34.42 -9.55 -11.20
N GLN A 154 -33.75 -8.94 -10.21
CA GLN A 154 -33.45 -9.55 -8.92
C GLN A 154 -32.73 -10.92 -8.97
N SER A 155 -32.03 -11.26 -10.05
CA SER A 155 -31.26 -12.52 -10.19
C SER A 155 -29.78 -12.21 -10.42
N MET A 156 -28.88 -12.94 -9.75
CA MET A 156 -27.43 -12.68 -9.81
C MET A 156 -26.68 -13.80 -10.54
N TYR A 157 -25.76 -13.41 -11.43
CA TYR A 157 -25.05 -14.32 -12.33
C TYR A 157 -23.53 -14.07 -12.33
N LEU A 158 -22.78 -15.02 -11.80
CA LEU A 158 -21.68 -15.74 -12.45
C LEU A 158 -21.06 -15.29 -13.80
N THR A 159 -20.64 -14.05 -14.06
CA THR A 159 -20.38 -13.59 -15.46
C THR A 159 -18.94 -13.78 -15.93
N THR A 160 -17.94 -13.75 -15.04
CA THR A 160 -16.54 -14.03 -15.40
C THR A 160 -15.81 -14.66 -14.21
N ARG A 161 -14.99 -15.69 -14.48
CA ARG A 161 -14.02 -16.26 -13.53
C ARG A 161 -12.61 -16.14 -14.12
N GLY A 162 -11.76 -15.35 -13.48
CA GLY A 162 -10.37 -15.78 -13.31
C GLY A 162 -10.32 -16.98 -12.35
N LYS A 163 -9.18 -17.69 -12.28
CA LYS A 163 -8.96 -18.63 -11.16
C LYS A 163 -8.87 -17.82 -9.87
N ILE A 164 -9.70 -18.17 -8.90
CA ILE A 164 -9.64 -17.60 -7.55
C ILE A 164 -8.82 -18.57 -6.72
N VAL A 165 -7.74 -18.09 -6.12
CA VAL A 165 -6.78 -18.92 -5.38
C VAL A 165 -6.94 -18.64 -3.90
N ALA A 166 -6.83 -19.70 -3.08
CA ALA A 166 -6.91 -19.59 -1.63
C ALA A 166 -5.88 -18.59 -1.08
N ASP A 167 -6.21 -18.02 0.07
CA ASP A 167 -5.32 -17.16 0.87
C ASP A 167 -4.93 -15.83 0.19
N SER A 168 -5.64 -15.45 -0.88
CA SER A 168 -5.47 -14.18 -1.61
C SER A 168 -5.97 -12.97 -0.80
N GLN A 169 -5.14 -12.42 0.08
CA GLN A 169 -5.47 -11.25 0.90
C GLN A 169 -5.40 -9.93 0.09
N GLY A 170 -6.30 -8.99 0.39
CA GLY A 170 -6.28 -7.59 -0.10
C GLY A 170 -6.45 -7.35 -1.61
N TYR A 171 -6.44 -8.40 -2.44
CA TYR A 171 -6.24 -8.27 -3.89
C TYR A 171 -7.47 -8.59 -4.76
N LEU A 172 -8.39 -9.43 -4.28
CA LEU A 172 -9.52 -9.89 -5.09
C LEU A 172 -10.70 -8.92 -5.04
N GLY A 173 -10.90 -8.15 -6.11
CA GLY A 173 -12.08 -7.30 -6.28
C GLY A 173 -13.31 -8.08 -6.76
N ALA A 174 -14.50 -7.58 -6.46
CA ALA A 174 -15.78 -8.02 -7.02
C ALA A 174 -16.56 -6.81 -7.55
N LYS A 175 -17.02 -6.89 -8.80
CA LYS A 175 -17.86 -5.87 -9.46
C LYS A 175 -19.25 -6.42 -9.76
N PHE A 176 -20.26 -5.59 -9.54
CA PHE A 176 -21.67 -5.93 -9.70
C PHE A 176 -22.30 -5.04 -10.79
N LEU A 177 -22.66 -5.63 -11.92
CA LEU A 177 -23.35 -4.93 -13.01
C LEU A 177 -24.86 -5.03 -12.80
N PHE A 178 -25.45 -3.98 -12.24
CA PHE A 178 -26.90 -3.89 -12.00
C PHE A 178 -27.67 -3.45 -13.25
N THR A 179 -29.00 -3.65 -13.21
CA THR A 179 -29.95 -2.90 -14.03
C THR A 179 -30.53 -1.70 -13.25
N ASP A 180 -31.07 -0.74 -13.98
CA ASP A 180 -31.61 0.56 -13.56
C ASP A 180 -32.61 0.47 -12.38
N ASP A 181 -33.18 -0.72 -12.13
CA ASP A 181 -34.08 -1.00 -11.01
C ASP A 181 -33.37 -1.02 -9.64
N TRP A 182 -32.06 -0.77 -9.58
CA TRP A 182 -31.25 -0.62 -8.36
C TRP A 182 -30.75 0.82 -8.12
N ASP A 183 -31.12 1.78 -8.98
CA ASP A 183 -30.66 3.17 -8.87
C ASP A 183 -31.13 3.86 -7.58
N GLY A 184 -30.26 4.68 -7.00
CA GLY A 184 -30.52 5.40 -5.75
C GLY A 184 -30.54 4.53 -4.48
N MET A 185 -30.24 3.23 -4.58
CA MET A 185 -30.17 2.30 -3.44
C MET A 185 -28.73 2.19 -2.90
N ILE A 186 -28.58 2.09 -1.58
CA ILE A 186 -27.32 1.66 -0.95
C ILE A 186 -27.18 0.16 -1.21
N LYS A 187 -26.20 -0.23 -2.02
CA LYS A 187 -25.99 -1.62 -2.46
C LYS A 187 -24.97 -2.32 -1.55
N ILE A 188 -25.29 -3.53 -1.09
CA ILE A 188 -24.50 -4.28 -0.11
C ILE A 188 -24.37 -5.72 -0.59
N ALA A 189 -23.13 -6.15 -0.86
CA ALA A 189 -22.80 -7.55 -1.13
C ALA A 189 -22.74 -8.34 0.18
N GLN A 190 -23.26 -9.56 0.17
CA GLN A 190 -23.19 -10.50 1.27
C GLN A 190 -22.38 -11.72 0.84
N PHE A 191 -21.22 -11.94 1.47
CA PHE A 191 -20.41 -13.13 1.29
C PHE A 191 -20.62 -14.09 2.48
N LYS A 192 -20.62 -15.40 2.23
CA LYS A 192 -20.83 -16.44 3.24
C LYS A 192 -19.92 -17.65 3.01
N ARG A 193 -19.15 -18.03 4.04
CA ARG A 193 -18.36 -19.27 4.10
C ARG A 193 -18.33 -19.78 5.54
N GLY A 194 -18.27 -21.10 5.75
CA GLY A 194 -18.22 -21.71 7.09
C GLY A 194 -19.45 -21.49 8.00
N GLY A 195 -20.50 -20.82 7.52
CA GLY A 195 -21.64 -20.36 8.33
C GLY A 195 -21.55 -18.90 8.76
N LEU A 196 -20.39 -18.26 8.61
CA LEU A 196 -20.16 -16.83 8.87
C LEU A 196 -20.62 -15.96 7.69
N PHE A 197 -20.93 -14.70 7.95
CA PHE A 197 -21.49 -13.74 6.99
C PHE A 197 -20.71 -12.42 7.02
N TYR A 198 -20.39 -11.91 5.84
CA TYR A 198 -19.63 -10.68 5.64
C TYR A 198 -20.43 -9.76 4.71
N ASN A 199 -20.97 -8.67 5.26
CA ASN A 199 -21.77 -7.71 4.49
C ASN A 199 -20.90 -6.50 4.15
N ILE A 200 -20.58 -6.32 2.87
CA ILE A 200 -19.69 -5.27 2.37
C ILE A 200 -20.51 -4.29 1.52
N MET A 201 -20.46 -3.00 1.87
CA MET A 201 -21.08 -1.96 1.05
C MET A 201 -20.29 -1.77 -0.25
N LEU A 202 -21.00 -1.61 -1.36
CA LEU A 202 -20.36 -1.31 -2.65
C LEU A 202 -20.00 0.18 -2.75
N ASP A 203 -18.95 0.48 -3.50
CA ASP A 203 -18.51 1.83 -3.81
C ASP A 203 -19.36 2.50 -4.92
N GLU A 204 -18.96 3.71 -5.33
CA GLU A 204 -19.61 4.45 -6.42
C GLU A 204 -19.47 3.80 -7.82
N ASN A 205 -18.59 2.81 -7.96
CA ASN A 205 -18.35 2.03 -9.18
C ASN A 205 -19.08 0.68 -9.18
N ASP A 206 -19.89 0.40 -8.15
CA ASP A 206 -20.49 -0.91 -7.85
C ASP A 206 -19.45 -2.03 -7.66
N GLU A 207 -18.33 -1.70 -7.01
CA GLU A 207 -17.25 -2.62 -6.65
C GLU A 207 -17.07 -2.75 -5.13
N CYS A 208 -16.47 -3.86 -4.70
CA CYS A 208 -15.92 -4.04 -3.35
C CYS A 208 -14.78 -5.06 -3.34
N THR A 209 -13.94 -5.03 -2.30
CA THR A 209 -12.97 -6.10 -2.03
C THR A 209 -13.70 -7.33 -1.47
N VAL A 210 -13.35 -8.53 -1.96
CA VAL A 210 -13.85 -9.79 -1.39
C VAL A 210 -13.14 -10.06 -0.05
N PRO A 211 -13.87 -10.32 1.05
CA PRO A 211 -13.28 -10.61 2.36
C PRO A 211 -12.32 -11.81 2.29
N TRP A 212 -11.13 -11.69 2.85
CA TRP A 212 -10.13 -12.76 2.81
C TRP A 212 -10.58 -14.00 3.58
N GLU A 213 -11.47 -13.83 4.56
CA GLU A 213 -12.09 -14.87 5.37
C GLU A 213 -12.95 -15.84 4.54
N VAL A 214 -13.48 -15.40 3.39
CA VAL A 214 -14.17 -16.30 2.45
C VAL A 214 -13.22 -16.94 1.43
N LEU A 215 -11.93 -16.57 1.46
CA LEU A 215 -10.87 -17.06 0.57
C LEU A 215 -9.86 -18.00 1.26
N VAL A 216 -9.92 -18.18 2.59
CA VAL A 216 -9.10 -19.16 3.33
C VAL A 216 -9.39 -20.58 2.82
N ASP A 217 -8.33 -21.35 2.50
CA ASP A 217 -8.41 -22.73 1.98
C ASP A 217 -9.18 -22.94 0.66
N GLU A 218 -9.00 -24.13 0.07
CA GLU A 218 -9.82 -24.60 -1.07
C GLU A 218 -11.29 -24.85 -0.67
N GLY A 219 -12.24 -24.54 -1.55
CA GLY A 219 -13.66 -24.74 -1.26
C GLY A 219 -14.61 -23.84 -2.04
N ILE A 220 -15.77 -23.55 -1.45
CA ILE A 220 -16.83 -22.72 -2.04
C ILE A 220 -17.26 -21.67 -1.01
N PHE A 221 -17.39 -20.42 -1.46
CA PHE A 221 -18.18 -19.39 -0.77
C PHE A 221 -19.44 -19.03 -1.57
N ILE A 222 -20.45 -18.54 -0.86
CA ILE A 222 -21.68 -18.01 -1.43
C ILE A 222 -21.57 -16.49 -1.47
N ALA A 223 -21.93 -15.89 -2.61
CA ALA A 223 -22.16 -14.46 -2.75
C ALA A 223 -23.66 -14.17 -2.98
N ASN A 224 -24.15 -13.07 -2.42
CA ASN A 224 -25.46 -12.48 -2.69
C ASN A 224 -25.34 -10.94 -2.67
N VAL A 225 -26.41 -10.24 -3.03
CA VAL A 225 -26.47 -8.77 -2.96
C VAL A 225 -27.89 -8.29 -2.66
N PHE A 226 -27.99 -7.27 -1.81
CA PHE A 226 -29.23 -6.59 -1.45
C PHE A 226 -29.04 -5.07 -1.45
N GLY A 227 -30.13 -4.34 -1.69
CA GLY A 227 -30.17 -2.89 -1.78
C GLY A 227 -31.15 -2.30 -0.77
N ASN A 228 -30.69 -1.33 0.03
CA ASN A 228 -31.50 -0.59 0.99
C ASN A 228 -31.77 0.84 0.48
N ASN A 229 -33.01 1.32 0.56
CA ASN A 229 -33.31 2.68 0.14
C ASN A 229 -32.90 3.70 1.24
N PRO A 230 -32.07 4.71 0.94
CA PRO A 230 -31.58 5.66 1.95
C PRO A 230 -32.67 6.61 2.49
N GLN A 231 -33.75 6.84 1.74
CA GLN A 231 -34.86 7.71 2.15
C GLN A 231 -35.95 6.93 2.92
N ASN A 232 -35.96 5.60 2.84
CA ASN A 232 -36.87 4.73 3.59
C ASN A 232 -36.25 3.36 3.80
N SER A 233 -35.61 3.14 4.96
CA SER A 233 -34.92 1.88 5.29
C SER A 233 -35.83 0.64 5.38
N ALA A 234 -37.15 0.81 5.31
CA ALA A 234 -38.10 -0.30 5.19
C ALA A 234 -38.36 -0.73 3.73
N ASN A 235 -37.87 0.02 2.73
CA ASN A 235 -37.87 -0.35 1.32
C ASN A 235 -36.54 -1.02 0.94
N ARG A 236 -36.60 -2.27 0.44
CA ARG A 236 -35.40 -3.05 0.11
C ARG A 236 -35.60 -4.03 -1.05
N ILE A 237 -34.54 -4.18 -1.82
CA ILE A 237 -34.39 -5.12 -2.94
C ILE A 237 -33.45 -6.23 -2.48
N ILE A 238 -33.78 -7.47 -2.80
CA ILE A 238 -32.95 -8.66 -2.55
C ILE A 238 -32.83 -9.44 -3.86
N THR A 239 -31.79 -10.27 -4.03
CA THR A 239 -31.68 -11.20 -5.17
C THR A 239 -32.19 -12.62 -4.85
N VAL A 240 -32.80 -13.32 -5.81
CA VAL A 240 -33.44 -14.66 -5.64
C VAL A 240 -32.47 -15.80 -5.33
N ASN A 241 -31.21 -15.65 -5.70
CA ASN A 241 -30.28 -16.77 -5.69
C ASN A 241 -28.95 -16.41 -5.00
N PRO A 242 -28.44 -17.25 -4.10
CA PRO A 242 -27.01 -17.28 -3.84
C PRO A 242 -26.25 -17.65 -5.13
N VAL A 243 -25.01 -17.20 -5.24
CA VAL A 243 -24.09 -17.54 -6.32
C VAL A 243 -22.88 -18.23 -5.71
N GLU A 244 -22.60 -19.45 -6.14
CA GLU A 244 -21.46 -20.24 -5.66
C GLU A 244 -20.17 -19.86 -6.39
N VAL A 245 -19.16 -19.49 -5.60
CA VAL A 245 -17.84 -19.09 -6.07
C VAL A 245 -16.82 -20.07 -5.51
N HIS A 246 -16.08 -20.73 -6.40
CA HIS A 246 -15.09 -21.73 -6.01
C HIS A 246 -13.73 -21.07 -5.82
N VAL A 247 -13.02 -21.51 -4.79
CA VAL A 247 -11.65 -21.15 -4.46
C VAL A 247 -10.78 -22.38 -4.67
N GLU A 248 -9.81 -22.29 -5.58
CA GLU A 248 -8.81 -23.33 -5.83
C GLU A 248 -7.69 -23.26 -4.79
N LYS A 249 -7.07 -24.39 -4.48
CA LYS A 249 -5.98 -24.48 -3.51
C LYS A 249 -4.79 -23.57 -3.86
N SER A 250 -4.21 -22.93 -2.85
CA SER A 250 -2.98 -22.16 -2.98
C SER A 250 -1.80 -23.03 -3.43
N GLY A 251 -0.87 -22.42 -4.16
CA GLY A 251 0.39 -23.05 -4.58
C GLY A 251 1.46 -23.09 -3.48
N LEU A 252 1.19 -22.50 -2.31
CA LEU A 252 2.09 -22.50 -1.16
C LEU A 252 2.24 -23.90 -0.57
N THR A 253 3.45 -24.23 -0.11
CA THR A 253 3.71 -25.51 0.57
C THR A 253 3.56 -25.37 2.07
N GLU A 254 2.99 -26.41 2.69
CA GLU A 254 2.67 -26.49 4.12
C GLU A 254 3.93 -26.28 4.99
N GLY A 255 4.04 -25.12 5.63
CA GLY A 255 5.12 -24.77 6.56
C GLY A 255 5.74 -23.39 6.38
N GLU A 256 5.69 -22.81 5.18
CA GLU A 256 6.30 -21.49 4.87
C GLU A 256 5.26 -20.46 4.42
N LEU A 257 4.51 -19.92 5.38
CA LEU A 257 3.85 -18.63 5.18
C LEU A 257 4.93 -17.53 5.22
N PRO A 258 5.09 -16.70 4.16
CA PRO A 258 6.00 -15.56 4.23
C PRO A 258 5.50 -14.58 5.30
N SER A 259 6.31 -14.35 6.33
CA SER A 259 5.95 -13.47 7.44
C SER A 259 5.70 -12.05 6.93
N ASN A 260 4.55 -11.45 7.29
CA ASN A 260 4.22 -10.09 6.92
C ASN A 260 5.37 -9.12 7.24
N PRO A 261 5.71 -8.19 6.33
CA PRO A 261 6.71 -7.17 6.60
C PRO A 261 6.27 -6.30 7.79
N THR A 262 7.23 -5.87 8.60
CA THR A 262 6.97 -5.06 9.79
C THR A 262 6.24 -3.77 9.40
N LEU A 263 5.07 -3.53 10.01
CA LEU A 263 4.19 -2.41 9.69
C LEU A 263 4.95 -1.07 9.72
N GLY A 264 4.95 -0.38 8.57
CA GLY A 264 5.49 0.98 8.43
C GLY A 264 4.71 2.00 9.26
N LEU A 265 5.32 3.17 9.46
CA LEU A 265 4.80 4.20 10.37
C LEU A 265 3.37 4.65 9.99
N ASP A 266 3.10 4.77 8.70
CA ASP A 266 1.77 5.13 8.15
C ASP A 266 0.66 4.18 8.63
N GLY A 267 0.97 2.90 8.79
CA GLY A 267 0.00 1.90 9.25
C GLY A 267 -0.37 2.06 10.72
N GLN A 268 0.53 2.59 11.55
CA GLN A 268 0.24 2.90 12.95
C GLN A 268 -0.62 4.16 13.04
N VAL A 269 -0.28 5.20 12.26
CA VAL A 269 -1.04 6.47 12.20
C VAL A 269 -2.45 6.26 11.66
N LEU A 270 -2.61 5.48 10.57
CA LEU A 270 -3.94 5.13 10.04
C LEU A 270 -4.78 4.35 11.05
N PHE A 271 -4.19 3.39 11.78
CA PHE A 271 -4.92 2.62 12.78
C PHE A 271 -5.38 3.48 13.97
N GLU A 272 -4.53 4.39 14.48
CA GLU A 272 -4.95 5.37 15.48
C GLU A 272 -6.05 6.29 14.96
N ILE A 273 -5.94 6.80 13.72
CA ILE A 273 -6.96 7.67 13.10
C ILE A 273 -8.31 6.95 13.01
N TYR A 274 -8.36 5.67 12.62
CA TYR A 274 -9.63 4.92 12.56
C TYR A 274 -10.25 4.70 13.95
N GLN A 275 -9.45 4.36 14.99
CA GLN A 275 -9.98 4.28 16.35
C GLN A 275 -10.45 5.65 16.90
N TYR A 276 -9.76 6.75 16.57
CA TYR A 276 -10.21 8.09 16.94
C TYR A 276 -11.48 8.50 16.16
N ALA A 277 -11.66 8.05 14.91
CA ALA A 277 -12.88 8.30 14.14
C ALA A 277 -14.09 7.52 14.69
N GLU A 278 -13.95 6.23 14.99
CA GLU A 278 -15.04 5.43 15.58
C GLU A 278 -15.40 5.90 17.00
N SER A 279 -14.41 6.21 17.84
CA SER A 279 -14.68 6.75 19.18
C SER A 279 -15.28 8.16 19.14
N ALA A 280 -14.93 9.01 18.17
CA ALA A 280 -15.61 10.28 17.94
C ALA A 280 -17.06 10.09 17.46
N ALA A 281 -17.33 9.14 16.57
CA ALA A 281 -18.69 8.82 16.12
C ALA A 281 -19.55 8.26 17.26
N ALA A 282 -18.99 7.38 18.10
CA ALA A 282 -19.63 6.86 19.31
C ALA A 282 -19.91 7.99 20.32
N ALA A 283 -18.96 8.91 20.53
CA ALA A 283 -19.14 10.07 21.40
C ALA A 283 -20.24 11.03 20.88
N ALA A 284 -20.31 11.26 19.57
CA ALA A 284 -21.38 12.07 18.96
C ALA A 284 -22.76 11.41 19.12
N SER A 285 -22.86 10.09 18.94
CA SER A 285 -24.08 9.30 19.19
C SER A 285 -24.52 9.37 20.66
N ALA A 286 -23.58 9.23 21.60
CA ALA A 286 -23.84 9.37 23.03
C ALA A 286 -24.29 10.79 23.39
N ALA A 287 -23.69 11.83 22.81
CA ALA A 287 -24.07 13.22 23.01
C ALA A 287 -25.49 13.51 22.48
N ALA A 288 -25.87 13.01 21.31
CA ALA A 288 -27.23 13.15 20.77
C ALA A 288 -28.28 12.44 21.65
N THR A 289 -27.94 11.26 22.16
CA THR A 289 -28.79 10.49 23.09
C THR A 289 -28.95 11.21 24.44
N SER A 290 -27.87 11.83 24.94
CA SER A 290 -27.87 12.64 26.16
C SER A 290 -28.67 13.93 26.00
N ALA A 291 -28.56 14.62 24.86
CA ALA A 291 -29.35 15.82 24.55
C ALA A 291 -30.85 15.51 24.48
N THR A 292 -31.23 14.42 23.81
CA THR A 292 -32.63 13.94 23.73
C THR A 292 -33.18 13.59 25.12
N SER A 293 -32.36 12.94 25.96
CA SER A 293 -32.73 12.63 27.35
C SER A 293 -32.89 13.90 28.19
N SER A 294 -32.02 14.90 27.99
CA SER A 294 -32.06 16.19 28.70
C SER A 294 -33.31 17.01 28.33
N GLN A 295 -33.76 16.98 27.07
CA GLN A 295 -35.03 17.60 26.66
C GLN A 295 -36.24 16.92 27.32
N ARG A 296 -36.22 15.59 27.47
CA ARG A 296 -37.21 14.86 28.25
C ARG A 296 -37.22 15.30 29.71
N TYR A 297 -36.08 15.26 30.40
CA TYR A 297 -36.01 15.70 31.80
C TYR A 297 -36.42 17.16 32.03
N ALA A 298 -36.19 18.06 31.06
CA ALA A 298 -36.69 19.43 31.11
C ALA A 298 -38.21 19.53 30.92
N THR A 299 -38.82 18.62 30.15
CA THR A 299 -40.27 18.48 29.97
C THR A 299 -40.91 17.91 31.24
N ASP A 300 -40.38 16.79 31.73
CA ASP A 300 -40.82 16.11 32.96
C ASP A 300 -40.77 17.08 34.16
N ALA A 301 -39.71 17.89 34.27
CA ALA A 301 -39.58 18.91 35.32
C ALA A 301 -40.60 20.06 35.20
N GLY A 302 -41.03 20.41 33.98
CA GLY A 302 -42.09 21.38 33.74
C GLY A 302 -43.46 20.84 34.15
N GLU A 303 -43.72 19.55 33.89
CA GLU A 303 -44.94 18.86 34.30
C GLU A 303 -45.02 18.74 35.83
N TYR A 304 -43.94 18.31 36.50
CA TYR A 304 -43.86 18.29 37.97
C TYR A 304 -44.00 19.67 38.61
N ALA A 305 -43.54 20.75 37.95
CA ALA A 305 -43.77 22.11 38.43
C ALA A 305 -45.24 22.52 38.32
N SER A 306 -45.95 22.10 37.27
CA SER A 306 -47.39 22.30 37.10
C SER A 306 -48.20 21.52 38.16
N ASP A 307 -47.83 20.27 38.43
CA ASP A 307 -48.44 19.45 39.47
C ASP A 307 -48.22 20.04 40.88
N ALA A 308 -47.01 20.52 41.17
CA ALA A 308 -46.71 21.20 42.43
C ALA A 308 -47.55 22.48 42.62
N ASN A 309 -47.74 23.27 41.56
CA ASN A 309 -48.59 24.47 41.59
C ASN A 309 -50.08 24.11 41.78
N THR A 310 -50.52 23.02 41.15
CA THR A 310 -51.88 22.49 41.28
C THR A 310 -52.13 21.96 42.71
N ALA A 311 -51.18 21.22 43.28
CA ALA A 311 -51.22 20.77 44.66
C ALA A 311 -51.20 21.93 45.68
N ALA A 312 -50.46 23.01 45.40
CA ALA A 312 -50.47 24.22 46.21
C ALA A 312 -51.85 24.91 46.19
N GLY A 313 -52.48 25.07 45.02
CA GLY A 313 -53.84 25.61 44.90
C GLY A 313 -54.91 24.75 45.58
N ILE A 314 -54.76 23.42 45.55
CA ILE A 314 -55.61 22.48 46.31
C ILE A 314 -55.39 22.66 47.82
N ALA A 315 -54.15 22.80 48.28
CA ALA A 315 -53.83 23.03 49.69
C ALA A 315 -54.35 24.39 50.21
N GLU A 316 -54.26 25.45 49.42
CA GLU A 316 -54.83 26.78 49.74
C GLU A 316 -56.38 26.73 49.78
N SER A 317 -57.00 26.00 48.86
CA SER A 317 -58.45 25.75 48.85
C SER A 317 -58.90 24.94 50.08
N ALA A 318 -58.12 23.93 50.48
CA ALA A 318 -58.37 23.11 51.66
C ALA A 318 -58.18 23.91 52.96
N ALA A 319 -57.13 24.75 53.05
CA ALA A 319 -56.90 25.64 54.18
C ALA A 319 -58.02 26.69 54.32
N THR A 320 -58.48 27.26 53.21
CA THR A 320 -59.64 28.18 53.16
C THR A 320 -60.92 27.48 53.62
N SER A 321 -61.14 26.24 53.18
CA SER A 321 -62.29 25.42 53.60
C SER A 321 -62.24 25.09 55.10
N ALA A 322 -61.07 24.70 55.61
CA ALA A 322 -60.87 24.43 57.04
C ALA A 322 -61.07 25.70 57.91
N ALA A 323 -60.62 26.87 57.44
CA ALA A 323 -60.88 28.14 58.11
C ALA A 323 -62.37 28.51 58.12
N ALA A 324 -63.11 28.20 57.05
CA ALA A 324 -64.56 28.36 57.01
C ALA A 324 -65.26 27.40 58.00
N SER A 325 -64.89 26.11 58.03
CA SER A 325 -65.43 25.12 58.97
C SER A 325 -65.10 25.44 60.44
N ALA A 326 -63.93 26.00 60.73
CA ALA A 326 -63.58 26.48 62.06
C ALA A 326 -64.44 27.71 62.45
N SER A 327 -64.75 28.58 61.49
CA SER A 327 -65.60 29.76 61.71
C SER A 327 -67.07 29.38 61.93
N SER A 328 -67.59 28.35 61.23
CA SER A 328 -68.93 27.81 61.51
C SER A 328 -68.96 27.10 62.86
N ALA A 329 -67.98 26.27 63.20
CA ALA A 329 -67.92 25.60 64.50
C ALA A 329 -67.88 26.59 65.68
N ALA A 330 -67.15 27.70 65.57
CA ALA A 330 -67.16 28.77 66.57
C ALA A 330 -68.51 29.53 66.64
N THR A 331 -69.26 29.56 65.54
CA THR A 331 -70.62 30.13 65.50
C THR A 331 -71.63 29.18 66.15
N ASP A 332 -71.51 27.88 65.91
CA ASP A 332 -72.33 26.83 66.52
C ASP A 332 -72.07 26.72 68.03
N GLU A 333 -70.81 26.85 68.49
CA GLU A 333 -70.46 26.92 69.91
C GLU A 333 -71.09 28.14 70.60
N ALA A 334 -71.08 29.31 69.94
CA ALA A 334 -71.74 30.51 70.44
C ALA A 334 -73.29 30.36 70.47
N ALA A 335 -73.87 29.68 69.49
CA ALA A 335 -75.30 29.36 69.47
C ALA A 335 -75.67 28.40 70.63
N ALA A 336 -74.88 27.35 70.85
CA ALA A 336 -75.06 26.43 71.96
C ALA A 336 -74.95 27.13 73.34
N ALA A 337 -74.00 28.06 73.50
CA ALA A 337 -73.87 28.86 74.72
C ALA A 337 -75.11 29.75 74.98
N ASN A 338 -75.71 30.32 73.93
CA ASN A 338 -76.97 31.06 74.03
C ASN A 338 -78.14 30.14 74.43
N MET A 339 -78.28 28.97 73.79
CA MET A 339 -79.34 28.01 74.14
C MET A 339 -79.20 27.46 75.57
N ILE A 340 -77.97 27.22 76.06
CA ILE A 340 -77.71 26.86 77.46
C ILE A 340 -78.17 27.97 78.42
N THR A 341 -77.96 29.23 78.04
CA THR A 341 -78.42 30.40 78.81
C THR A 341 -79.95 30.50 78.82
N GLU A 342 -80.60 30.27 77.67
CA GLU A 342 -82.06 30.27 77.53
C GLU A 342 -82.71 29.12 78.32
N VAL A 343 -82.14 27.91 78.28
CA VAL A 343 -82.56 26.77 79.12
C VAL A 343 -82.37 27.06 80.61
N SER A 344 -81.31 27.79 81.00
CA SER A 344 -81.12 28.24 82.39
C SER A 344 -82.18 29.26 82.83
N ASN A 345 -82.60 30.15 81.95
CA ASN A 345 -83.69 31.10 82.20
C ASN A 345 -85.03 30.36 82.33
N LEU A 346 -85.37 29.49 81.37
CA LEU A 346 -86.56 28.64 81.40
C LEU A 346 -86.63 27.77 82.66
N LYS A 347 -85.50 27.20 83.12
CA LYS A 347 -85.43 26.46 84.38
C LYS A 347 -85.73 27.34 85.60
N THR A 348 -85.33 28.61 85.56
CA THR A 348 -85.63 29.59 86.61
C THR A 348 -87.11 29.97 86.59
N GLU A 349 -87.69 30.19 85.42
CA GLU A 349 -89.13 30.46 85.24
C GLU A 349 -90.01 29.28 85.67
N ILE A 350 -89.66 28.05 85.28
CA ILE A 350 -90.32 26.82 85.74
C ILE A 350 -90.26 26.69 87.26
N THR A 351 -89.14 27.06 87.88
CA THR A 351 -88.99 27.05 89.34
C THR A 351 -89.94 28.07 89.99
N ALA A 352 -90.00 29.30 89.48
CA ALA A 352 -90.93 30.34 89.96
C ALA A 352 -92.41 29.96 89.77
N LEU A 353 -92.75 29.39 88.60
CA LEU A 353 -94.08 28.90 88.30
C LEU A 353 -94.47 27.73 89.22
N SER A 354 -93.55 26.83 89.55
CA SER A 354 -93.80 25.74 90.50
C SER A 354 -94.10 26.24 91.91
N ALA A 355 -93.45 27.31 92.37
CA ALA A 355 -93.77 27.95 93.65
C ALA A 355 -95.17 28.56 93.63
N THR A 356 -95.53 29.26 92.54
CA THR A 356 -96.86 29.85 92.34
C THR A 356 -97.97 28.78 92.29
N VAL A 357 -97.71 27.63 91.67
CA VAL A 357 -98.64 26.49 91.64
C VAL A 357 -98.80 25.86 93.01
N ASN A 358 -97.72 25.68 93.78
CA ASN A 358 -97.80 25.16 95.15
C ASN A 358 -98.61 26.10 96.06
N GLU A 359 -98.36 27.41 95.99
CA GLU A 359 -99.13 28.43 96.71
C GLU A 359 -100.62 28.41 96.31
N ALA A 360 -100.94 28.20 95.02
CA ALA A 360 -102.32 28.03 94.57
C ALA A 360 -102.98 26.74 95.08
N VAL A 361 -102.23 25.66 95.27
CA VAL A 361 -102.74 24.40 95.86
C VAL A 361 -103.01 24.57 97.36
N GLU A 362 -102.10 25.16 98.13
CA GLU A 362 -102.31 25.44 99.57
C GLU A 362 -103.52 26.36 99.81
N ASN A 363 -103.70 27.37 98.94
CA ASN A 363 -104.90 28.19 98.93
C ASN A 363 -106.15 27.38 98.57
N MET A 364 -106.08 26.45 97.61
CA MET A 364 -107.24 25.64 97.21
C MET A 364 -107.71 24.67 98.31
N ASP A 365 -106.80 24.06 99.07
CA ASP A 365 -107.16 23.28 100.26
C ASP A 365 -107.83 24.17 101.31
N THR A 366 -107.32 25.39 101.52
CA THR A 366 -107.94 26.39 102.41
C THR A 366 -109.35 26.80 101.95
N TYR A 367 -109.59 26.91 100.65
CA TYR A 367 -110.92 27.15 100.07
C TYR A 367 -111.85 25.93 100.18
N GLN A 368 -111.35 24.70 100.10
CA GLN A 368 -112.17 23.51 100.36
C GLN A 368 -112.55 23.39 101.84
N GLN A 369 -111.60 23.64 102.75
CA GLN A 369 -111.82 23.63 104.20
C GLN A 369 -112.92 24.64 104.58
N SER A 370 -112.79 25.89 104.13
CA SER A 370 -113.78 26.94 104.39
C SER A 370 -115.11 26.74 103.65
N ALA A 371 -115.14 26.04 102.52
CA ALA A 371 -116.39 25.62 101.88
C ALA A 371 -117.12 24.55 102.72
N ALA A 372 -116.40 23.58 103.29
CA ALA A 372 -116.94 22.57 104.19
C ALA A 372 -117.46 23.19 105.50
N ASP A 373 -116.73 24.14 106.10
CA ASP A 373 -117.16 24.88 107.29
C ASP A 373 -118.46 25.68 107.03
N ASN A 374 -118.57 26.33 105.87
CA ASN A 374 -119.79 27.03 105.47
C ASN A 374 -120.97 26.07 105.20
N ALA A 375 -120.72 24.87 104.68
CA ALA A 375 -121.75 23.85 104.52
C ALA A 375 -122.26 23.32 105.88
N ALA A 376 -121.35 23.05 106.83
CA ALA A 376 -121.71 22.67 108.20
C ALA A 376 -122.47 23.77 108.95
N LEU A 377 -122.11 25.04 108.73
CA LEU A 377 -122.88 26.20 109.19
C LEU A 377 -124.28 26.23 108.58
N ALA A 378 -124.43 25.96 107.28
CA ALA A 378 -125.73 25.92 106.61
C ALA A 378 -126.64 24.80 107.16
N GLU A 379 -126.12 23.60 107.41
CA GLU A 379 -126.88 22.51 108.06
C GLU A 379 -127.32 22.87 109.50
N LYS A 380 -126.42 23.51 110.26
CA LYS A 380 -126.70 23.97 111.62
C LYS A 380 -127.78 25.05 111.69
N TRP A 381 -127.88 25.90 110.66
CA TRP A 381 -128.96 26.88 110.52
C TRP A 381 -130.25 26.27 109.98
N ALA A 382 -130.18 25.27 109.09
CA ALA A 382 -131.36 24.57 108.55
C ALA A 382 -132.17 23.79 109.60
N THR A 383 -131.60 23.56 110.79
CA THR A 383 -132.24 22.88 111.93
C THR A 383 -132.69 23.83 113.06
N TYR A 384 -132.39 25.12 112.97
CA TYR A 384 -132.75 26.12 113.98
C TYR A 384 -134.21 26.59 113.79
N THR A 385 -135.09 26.26 114.74
CA THR A 385 -136.55 26.44 114.59
C THR A 385 -137.25 27.15 115.77
N GLY A 386 -136.50 27.83 116.64
CA GLY A 386 -137.06 28.54 117.80
C GLY A 386 -136.25 29.76 118.24
N GLY A 387 -136.59 30.94 117.70
CA GLY A 387 -136.02 32.23 118.08
C GLY A 387 -136.33 33.32 117.05
N THR A 388 -136.52 34.56 117.49
CA THR A 388 -136.75 35.70 116.57
C THR A 388 -135.40 36.22 116.06
N VAL A 389 -135.24 36.25 114.75
CA VAL A 389 -134.05 36.80 114.06
C VAL A 389 -134.15 38.33 114.06
N ASP A 390 -133.17 39.01 114.67
CA ASP A 390 -133.16 40.48 114.80
C ASP A 390 -132.02 41.13 114.00
N GLY A 391 -132.39 42.08 113.12
CA GLY A 391 -131.52 43.08 112.50
C GLY A 391 -130.43 42.62 111.52
N ASN A 392 -129.49 41.78 111.98
CA ASN A 392 -128.14 41.68 111.42
C ASN A 392 -127.73 40.28 110.91
N GLU A 393 -128.65 39.31 110.88
CA GLU A 393 -128.34 37.93 110.47
C GLU A 393 -128.78 37.67 109.01
N PHE A 394 -127.81 37.23 108.18
CA PHE A 394 -127.97 37.18 106.73
C PHE A 394 -128.84 35.99 106.28
N SER A 395 -129.90 36.27 105.52
CA SER A 395 -130.84 35.25 105.03
C SER A 395 -130.15 34.14 104.19
N ALA A 396 -130.74 32.94 104.14
CA ALA A 396 -130.25 31.82 103.33
C ALA A 396 -130.01 32.16 101.85
N LYS A 397 -130.71 33.17 101.30
CA LYS A 397 -130.53 33.66 99.93
C LYS A 397 -129.16 34.35 99.72
N TYR A 398 -128.58 34.94 100.76
CA TYR A 398 -127.23 35.51 100.74
C TYR A 398 -126.17 34.40 100.64
N TYR A 399 -126.28 33.37 101.50
CA TYR A 399 -125.37 32.23 101.47
C TYR A 399 -125.48 31.39 100.18
N ALA A 400 -126.67 31.26 99.60
CA ALA A 400 -126.84 30.66 98.27
C ALA A 400 -126.15 31.50 97.16
N GLY A 401 -126.17 32.83 97.26
CA GLY A 401 -125.43 33.73 96.36
C GLY A 401 -123.91 33.61 96.51
N GLN A 402 -123.42 33.51 97.75
CA GLN A 402 -122.01 33.24 98.04
C GLN A 402 -121.59 31.88 97.47
N ALA A 403 -122.38 30.81 97.67
CA ALA A 403 -122.08 29.49 97.12
C ALA A 403 -122.03 29.48 95.58
N ALA A 404 -122.92 30.21 94.91
CA ALA A 404 -122.87 30.36 93.45
C ALA A 404 -121.62 31.15 92.99
N THR A 405 -121.21 32.16 93.73
CA THR A 405 -119.98 32.93 93.46
C THR A 405 -118.73 32.07 93.64
N GLN A 406 -118.66 31.27 94.71
CA GLN A 406 -117.56 30.33 94.94
C GLN A 406 -117.52 29.21 93.89
N ALA A 407 -118.67 28.73 93.41
CA ALA A 407 -118.73 27.77 92.31
C ALA A 407 -118.20 28.36 90.99
N ALA A 408 -118.47 29.64 90.71
CA ALA A 408 -117.92 30.36 89.55
C ALA A 408 -116.40 30.62 89.69
N ALA A 409 -115.92 30.92 90.90
CA ALA A 409 -114.49 31.02 91.19
C ALA A 409 -113.77 29.67 91.01
N ALA A 410 -114.38 28.57 91.48
CA ALA A 410 -113.87 27.22 91.31
C ALA A 410 -113.81 26.78 89.84
N SER A 411 -114.83 27.09 89.03
CA SER A 411 -114.81 26.78 87.58
C SER A 411 -113.77 27.64 86.82
N THR A 412 -113.57 28.89 87.24
CA THR A 412 -112.49 29.75 86.73
C THR A 412 -111.11 29.17 87.07
N SER A 413 -110.94 28.70 88.31
CA SER A 413 -109.69 28.08 88.78
C SER A 413 -109.39 26.76 88.08
N ALA A 414 -110.40 25.91 87.86
CA ALA A 414 -110.27 24.68 87.08
C ALA A 414 -109.91 24.97 85.60
N THR A 415 -110.45 26.04 85.03
CA THR A 415 -110.09 26.50 83.67
C THR A 415 -108.63 26.99 83.62
N ALA A 416 -108.19 27.77 84.61
CA ALA A 416 -106.81 28.22 84.74
C ALA A 416 -105.81 27.07 84.96
N ALA A 417 -106.17 26.07 85.78
CA ALA A 417 -105.37 24.86 85.98
C ALA A 417 -105.26 24.04 84.68
N THR A 418 -106.35 23.93 83.91
CA THR A 418 -106.35 23.25 82.59
C THR A 418 -105.46 23.99 81.58
N ALA A 419 -105.52 25.32 81.55
CA ALA A 419 -104.64 26.14 80.71
C ALA A 419 -103.16 26.00 81.13
N SER A 420 -102.87 25.98 82.43
CA SER A 420 -101.52 25.77 82.98
C SER A 420 -100.98 24.37 82.67
N ALA A 421 -101.81 23.33 82.76
CA ALA A 421 -101.44 21.97 82.35
C ALA A 421 -101.16 21.88 80.83
N THR A 422 -101.92 22.60 80.01
CA THR A 422 -101.69 22.70 78.57
C THR A 422 -100.38 23.43 78.25
N ALA A 423 -100.09 24.52 78.95
CA ALA A 423 -98.83 25.26 78.82
C ALA A 423 -97.62 24.43 79.29
N ALA A 424 -97.75 23.68 80.38
CA ALA A 424 -96.72 22.76 80.87
C ALA A 424 -96.47 21.61 79.88
N ALA A 425 -97.51 21.05 79.27
CA ALA A 425 -97.37 20.03 78.21
C ALA A 425 -96.66 20.59 76.97
N ALA A 426 -97.03 21.80 76.51
CA ALA A 426 -96.35 22.47 75.41
C ALA A 426 -94.88 22.78 75.72
N SER A 427 -94.58 23.20 76.96
CA SER A 427 -93.21 23.43 77.44
C SER A 427 -92.39 22.13 77.50
N ALA A 428 -93.02 21.01 77.87
CA ALA A 428 -92.37 19.70 77.85
C ALA A 428 -92.09 19.22 76.41
N THR A 429 -92.99 19.50 75.44
CA THR A 429 -92.73 19.24 74.02
C THR A 429 -91.59 20.11 73.48
N ALA A 430 -91.55 21.40 73.84
CA ALA A 430 -90.45 22.30 73.45
C ALA A 430 -89.10 21.86 74.04
N ALA A 431 -89.07 21.44 75.31
CA ALA A 431 -87.89 20.91 75.97
C ALA A 431 -87.40 19.58 75.36
N ALA A 432 -88.32 18.73 74.89
CA ALA A 432 -87.97 17.51 74.16
C ALA A 432 -87.33 17.84 72.80
N GLY A 433 -87.94 18.73 72.00
CA GLY A 433 -87.34 19.19 70.74
C GLY A 433 -85.96 19.83 70.92
N SER A 434 -85.79 20.65 71.97
CA SER A 434 -84.49 21.25 72.32
C SER A 434 -83.43 20.20 72.71
N ALA A 435 -83.84 19.03 73.20
CA ALA A 435 -82.92 17.92 73.49
C ALA A 435 -82.52 17.15 72.22
N ASP A 436 -83.47 16.93 71.29
CA ASP A 436 -83.19 16.35 69.97
C ASP A 436 -82.27 17.27 69.13
N ASP A 437 -82.48 18.58 69.20
CA ASP A 437 -81.58 19.60 68.62
C ASP A 437 -80.18 19.52 69.26
N ALA A 438 -80.08 19.43 70.59
CA ALA A 438 -78.78 19.34 71.28
C ALA A 438 -78.01 18.05 70.94
N GLU A 439 -78.69 16.91 70.82
CA GLU A 439 -78.08 15.66 70.32
C GLU A 439 -77.64 15.80 68.86
N THR A 440 -78.39 16.53 68.03
CA THR A 440 -78.03 16.85 66.64
C THR A 440 -76.78 17.74 66.55
N TYR A 441 -76.71 18.84 67.31
CA TYR A 441 -75.52 19.72 67.33
C TYR A 441 -74.26 18.99 67.83
N LYS A 442 -74.39 18.12 68.84
CA LYS A 442 -73.31 17.27 69.34
C LYS A 442 -72.78 16.32 68.25
N ASN A 443 -73.67 15.72 67.45
CA ASN A 443 -73.27 14.88 66.33
C ASN A 443 -72.61 15.68 65.20
N ASN A 444 -73.13 16.87 64.87
CA ASN A 444 -72.53 17.78 63.88
C ASN A 444 -71.12 18.23 64.30
N ALA A 445 -70.91 18.54 65.59
CA ALA A 445 -69.61 18.90 66.15
C ALA A 445 -68.61 17.72 66.06
N ALA A 446 -69.04 16.50 66.37
CA ALA A 446 -68.22 15.29 66.23
C ALA A 446 -67.85 14.99 64.76
N SER A 447 -68.78 15.18 63.82
CA SER A 447 -68.51 15.09 62.38
C SER A 447 -67.50 16.14 61.92
N SER A 448 -67.68 17.39 62.34
CA SER A 448 -66.77 18.50 61.99
C SER A 448 -65.35 18.29 62.54
N ALA A 449 -65.23 17.77 63.77
CA ALA A 449 -63.93 17.38 64.34
C ALA A 449 -63.25 16.24 63.57
N THR A 450 -64.04 15.30 63.04
CA THR A 450 -63.53 14.21 62.17
C THR A 450 -62.99 14.78 60.86
N SER A 451 -63.78 15.60 60.14
CA SER A 451 -63.34 16.22 58.90
C SER A 451 -62.15 17.18 59.05
N ALA A 452 -62.01 17.83 60.22
CA ALA A 452 -60.82 18.60 60.56
C ALA A 452 -59.57 17.71 60.71
N SER A 453 -59.69 16.54 61.34
CA SER A 453 -58.60 15.55 61.46
C SER A 453 -58.21 14.94 60.11
N GLU A 454 -59.18 14.65 59.25
CA GLU A 454 -58.95 14.20 57.87
C GLU A 454 -58.23 15.28 57.04
N SER A 455 -58.68 16.55 57.15
CA SER A 455 -58.05 17.69 56.49
C SER A 455 -56.59 17.92 56.94
N ALA A 456 -56.32 17.81 58.25
CA ALA A 456 -54.96 17.89 58.79
C ALA A 456 -54.06 16.75 58.27
N THR A 457 -54.60 15.54 58.13
CA THR A 457 -53.90 14.38 57.57
C THR A 457 -53.60 14.57 56.07
N ALA A 458 -54.55 15.13 55.31
CA ALA A 458 -54.34 15.48 53.91
C ALA A 458 -53.26 16.56 53.75
N ALA A 459 -53.25 17.60 54.60
CA ALA A 459 -52.23 18.65 54.59
C ALA A 459 -50.82 18.11 54.92
N ALA A 460 -50.69 17.23 55.92
CA ALA A 460 -49.43 16.57 56.24
C ALA A 460 -48.91 15.66 55.10
N THR A 461 -49.83 14.99 54.40
CA THR A 461 -49.51 14.20 53.20
C THR A 461 -49.04 15.09 52.05
N ALA A 462 -49.72 16.20 51.79
CA ALA A 462 -49.33 17.17 50.77
C ALA A 462 -47.94 17.78 51.04
N ALA A 463 -47.63 18.12 52.29
CA ALA A 463 -46.31 18.61 52.68
C ALA A 463 -45.20 17.55 52.46
N THR A 464 -45.50 16.28 52.74
CA THR A 464 -44.58 15.15 52.50
C THR A 464 -44.31 14.93 51.01
N ASN A 465 -45.36 15.03 50.18
CA ASN A 465 -45.24 14.95 48.73
C ASN A 465 -44.43 16.13 48.17
N ALA A 466 -44.67 17.36 48.64
CA ALA A 466 -43.90 18.55 48.23
C ALA A 466 -42.40 18.42 48.54
N GLY A 467 -42.04 17.93 49.74
CA GLY A 467 -40.65 17.65 50.11
C GLY A 467 -40.00 16.55 49.25
N SER A 468 -40.79 15.55 48.83
CA SER A 468 -40.35 14.49 47.93
C SER A 468 -40.08 15.03 46.51
N SER A 469 -40.99 15.84 45.95
CA SER A 469 -40.81 16.49 44.65
C SER A 469 -39.64 17.48 44.64
N ALA A 470 -39.44 18.24 45.72
CA ALA A 470 -38.27 19.12 45.86
C ALA A 470 -36.95 18.32 45.87
N THR A 471 -36.95 17.14 46.50
CA THR A 471 -35.79 16.22 46.50
C THR A 471 -35.53 15.66 45.10
N ALA A 472 -36.57 15.27 44.36
CA ALA A 472 -36.44 14.81 42.98
C ALA A 472 -35.90 15.91 42.05
N ALA A 473 -36.41 17.16 42.17
CA ALA A 473 -35.92 18.30 41.40
C ALA A 473 -34.43 18.59 41.64
N ALA A 474 -33.96 18.48 42.89
CA ALA A 474 -32.54 18.63 43.23
C ALA A 474 -31.65 17.52 42.62
N GLN A 475 -32.15 16.28 42.55
CA GLN A 475 -31.46 15.18 41.88
C GLN A 475 -31.39 15.41 40.36
N SER A 476 -32.48 15.84 39.72
CA SER A 476 -32.51 16.19 38.29
C SER A 476 -31.56 17.34 37.94
N ALA A 477 -31.48 18.38 38.78
CA ALA A 477 -30.52 19.47 38.62
C ALA A 477 -29.07 18.98 38.72
N THR A 478 -28.78 18.05 39.63
CA THR A 478 -27.46 17.42 39.78
C THR A 478 -27.10 16.56 38.56
N ALA A 479 -28.05 15.79 38.03
CA ALA A 479 -27.87 15.02 36.81
C ALA A 479 -27.56 15.91 35.59
N ALA A 480 -28.29 17.03 35.44
CA ALA A 480 -28.04 18.00 34.37
C ALA A 480 -26.64 18.63 34.46
N ALA A 481 -26.17 18.99 35.66
CA ALA A 481 -24.82 19.50 35.86
C ALA A 481 -23.72 18.48 35.51
N ASN A 482 -23.95 17.20 35.82
CA ASN A 482 -23.04 16.12 35.43
C ASN A 482 -23.03 15.93 33.90
N SER A 483 -24.18 15.94 33.23
CA SER A 483 -24.27 15.87 31.76
C SER A 483 -23.58 17.04 31.07
N ALA A 484 -23.72 18.27 31.59
CA ALA A 484 -23.01 19.45 31.09
C ALA A 484 -21.48 19.31 31.24
N THR A 485 -21.02 18.73 32.35
CA THR A 485 -19.59 18.45 32.59
C THR A 485 -19.05 17.42 31.58
N SER A 486 -19.78 16.33 31.36
CA SER A 486 -19.42 15.32 30.34
C SER A 486 -19.36 15.91 28.94
N ALA A 487 -20.33 16.74 28.55
CA ALA A 487 -20.34 17.41 27.25
C ALA A 487 -19.12 18.35 27.07
N GLY A 488 -18.72 19.07 28.13
CA GLY A 488 -17.49 19.88 28.13
C GLY A 488 -16.24 19.03 27.90
N ASN A 489 -16.12 17.89 28.58
CA ASN A 489 -15.00 16.96 28.40
C ASN A 489 -14.96 16.38 26.97
N SER A 490 -16.10 16.02 26.39
CA SER A 490 -16.18 15.56 24.99
C SER A 490 -15.75 16.64 23.98
N ALA A 491 -16.10 17.92 24.22
CA ALA A 491 -15.67 19.03 23.37
C ALA A 491 -14.16 19.26 23.43
N VAL A 492 -13.54 19.09 24.61
CA VAL A 492 -12.07 19.14 24.78
C VAL A 492 -11.40 17.97 24.04
N ALA A 493 -11.93 16.75 24.15
CA ALA A 493 -11.40 15.59 23.44
C ALA A 493 -11.45 15.78 21.91
N ALA A 494 -12.59 16.24 21.36
CA ALA A 494 -12.73 16.54 19.94
C ALA A 494 -11.73 17.62 19.46
N SER A 495 -11.45 18.63 20.29
CA SER A 495 -10.47 19.68 19.98
C SER A 495 -9.02 19.13 19.94
N GLN A 496 -8.69 18.17 20.80
CA GLN A 496 -7.41 17.47 20.77
C GLN A 496 -7.29 16.57 19.53
N SER A 497 -8.33 15.80 19.21
CA SER A 497 -8.38 14.97 17.99
C SER A 497 -8.21 15.79 16.70
N ALA A 498 -8.84 16.96 16.61
CA ALA A 498 -8.65 17.88 15.48
C ALA A 498 -7.20 18.40 15.36
N THR A 499 -6.54 18.63 16.50
CA THR A 499 -5.12 19.05 16.53
C THR A 499 -4.18 17.92 16.09
N ALA A 500 -4.48 16.67 16.50
CA ALA A 500 -3.74 15.49 16.04
C ALA A 500 -3.91 15.25 14.54
N ALA A 501 -5.12 15.39 14.00
CA ALA A 501 -5.39 15.25 12.56
C ALA A 501 -4.60 16.27 11.73
N ALA A 502 -4.60 17.55 12.12
CA ALA A 502 -3.80 18.59 11.44
C ALA A 502 -2.28 18.36 11.53
N THR A 503 -1.81 17.71 12.61
CA THR A 503 -0.40 17.30 12.74
C THR A 503 -0.07 16.17 11.77
N SER A 504 -0.95 15.17 11.64
CA SER A 504 -0.80 14.07 10.68
C SER A 504 -0.85 14.53 9.23
N GLU A 505 -1.67 15.54 8.90
CA GLU A 505 -1.69 16.18 7.57
C GLU A 505 -0.34 16.81 7.21
N SER A 506 0.30 17.52 8.15
CA SER A 506 1.66 18.06 7.97
C SER A 506 2.68 16.95 7.72
N ASN A 507 2.70 15.91 8.56
CA ASN A 507 3.63 14.79 8.43
C ASN A 507 3.49 14.08 7.08
N ALA A 508 2.27 13.93 6.56
CA ALA A 508 2.02 13.32 5.25
C ALA A 508 2.57 14.17 4.09
N SER A 509 2.55 15.51 4.21
CA SER A 509 3.19 16.42 3.25
C SER A 509 4.73 16.32 3.27
N ASP A 510 5.30 16.12 4.46
CA ASP A 510 6.76 15.94 4.61
C ASP A 510 7.20 14.60 4.00
N TYR A 511 6.53 13.48 4.32
CA TYR A 511 6.85 12.17 3.73
C TYR A 511 6.65 12.12 2.21
N ALA A 512 5.66 12.84 1.67
CA ALA A 512 5.49 12.97 0.22
C ALA A 512 6.67 13.72 -0.45
N SER A 513 7.30 14.64 0.28
CA SER A 513 8.48 15.40 -0.16
C SER A 513 9.74 14.53 -0.11
N ASP A 514 9.98 13.83 1.00
CA ASP A 514 11.09 12.89 1.17
C ASP A 514 11.07 11.78 0.11
N ALA A 515 9.88 11.27 -0.23
CA ALA A 515 9.70 10.27 -1.28
C ALA A 515 10.04 10.81 -2.69
N ALA A 516 9.70 12.06 -2.98
CA ALA A 516 10.01 12.71 -4.25
C ALA A 516 11.52 13.02 -4.41
N GLU A 517 12.20 13.44 -3.33
CA GLU A 517 13.65 13.62 -3.32
C GLU A 517 14.38 12.26 -3.47
N SER A 518 13.91 11.23 -2.76
CA SER A 518 14.43 9.86 -2.87
C SER A 518 14.30 9.29 -4.28
N ALA A 519 13.16 9.50 -4.95
CA ALA A 519 12.95 9.10 -6.34
C ALA A 519 13.89 9.85 -7.31
N SER A 520 14.16 11.13 -7.04
CA SER A 520 15.08 11.96 -7.83
C SER A 520 16.54 11.51 -7.68
N ALA A 521 16.96 11.15 -6.46
CA ALA A 521 18.28 10.57 -6.20
C ALA A 521 18.46 9.20 -6.87
N ALA A 522 17.42 8.36 -6.88
CA ALA A 522 17.43 7.07 -7.58
C ALA A 522 17.54 7.24 -9.10
N ALA A 523 16.82 8.19 -9.70
CA ALA A 523 16.92 8.50 -11.13
C ALA A 523 18.31 9.04 -11.54
N SER A 524 18.93 9.86 -10.68
CA SER A 524 20.31 10.33 -10.88
C SER A 524 21.30 9.15 -10.83
N SER A 525 21.19 8.30 -9.81
CA SER A 525 22.04 7.11 -9.64
C SER A 525 21.93 6.11 -10.81
N ALA A 526 20.74 5.99 -11.41
CA ALA A 526 20.53 5.18 -12.61
C ALA A 526 21.20 5.77 -13.87
N SER A 527 21.34 7.10 -13.93
CA SER A 527 22.04 7.80 -15.02
C SER A 527 23.56 7.61 -14.89
N ASP A 528 24.11 7.83 -13.67
CA ASP A 528 25.53 7.61 -13.37
C ASP A 528 25.97 6.17 -13.71
N ALA A 529 25.09 5.18 -13.47
CA ALA A 529 25.33 3.78 -13.80
C ALA A 529 25.33 3.52 -15.33
N ALA A 530 24.49 4.22 -16.10
CA ALA A 530 24.42 4.10 -17.55
C ALA A 530 25.64 4.74 -18.25
N ASP A 531 26.11 5.88 -17.73
CA ASP A 531 27.35 6.53 -18.18
C ASP A 531 28.56 5.65 -17.84
N SER A 532 28.62 5.10 -16.62
CA SER A 532 29.67 4.15 -16.21
C SER A 532 29.74 2.90 -17.09
N ALA A 533 28.59 2.38 -17.55
CA ALA A 533 28.53 1.26 -18.49
C ALA A 533 29.04 1.65 -19.90
N SER A 534 28.80 2.90 -20.31
CA SER A 534 29.26 3.45 -21.60
C SER A 534 30.78 3.68 -21.62
N ASP A 535 31.36 4.13 -20.51
CA ASP A 535 32.81 4.24 -20.31
C ASP A 535 33.49 2.86 -20.30
N ALA A 536 32.85 1.85 -19.70
CA ALA A 536 33.34 0.47 -19.70
C ALA A 536 33.38 -0.11 -21.13
N ALA A 537 32.32 0.05 -21.92
CA ALA A 537 32.27 -0.38 -23.32
C ALA A 537 33.30 0.37 -24.21
N THR A 538 33.49 1.67 -23.96
CA THR A 538 34.53 2.47 -24.60
C THR A 538 35.94 1.95 -24.27
N SER A 539 36.16 1.56 -23.01
CA SER A 539 37.42 0.98 -22.54
C SER A 539 37.71 -0.39 -23.16
N GLU A 540 36.71 -1.24 -23.34
CA GLU A 540 36.83 -2.51 -24.08
C GLU A 540 37.26 -2.28 -25.54
N SER A 541 36.62 -1.34 -26.23
CA SER A 541 36.95 -0.98 -27.62
C SER A 541 38.39 -0.47 -27.76
N ASN A 542 38.84 0.36 -26.82
CA ASN A 542 40.22 0.83 -26.74
C ASN A 542 41.23 -0.30 -26.48
N ALA A 543 40.88 -1.27 -25.63
CA ALA A 543 41.72 -2.44 -25.36
C ALA A 543 41.82 -3.37 -26.60
N ALA A 544 40.71 -3.63 -27.29
CA ALA A 544 40.69 -4.42 -28.53
C ALA A 544 41.52 -3.76 -29.65
N THR A 545 41.39 -2.44 -29.80
CA THR A 545 42.19 -1.63 -30.75
C THR A 545 43.69 -1.70 -30.42
N SER A 546 44.03 -1.66 -29.14
CA SER A 546 45.42 -1.79 -28.66
C SER A 546 46.00 -3.18 -28.94
N ALA A 547 45.22 -4.26 -28.71
CA ALA A 547 45.62 -5.63 -29.00
C ALA A 547 45.81 -5.90 -30.51
N SER A 548 44.95 -5.33 -31.35
CA SER A 548 45.11 -5.34 -32.81
C SER A 548 46.42 -4.64 -33.23
N THR A 549 46.66 -3.44 -32.69
CA THR A 549 47.89 -2.67 -32.95
C THR A 549 49.15 -3.43 -32.54
N ALA A 550 49.16 -4.06 -31.36
CA ALA A 550 50.28 -4.88 -30.89
C ALA A 550 50.55 -6.08 -31.82
N THR A 551 49.48 -6.73 -32.32
CA THR A 551 49.56 -7.84 -33.26
C THR A 551 50.17 -7.41 -34.59
N THR A 552 49.76 -6.26 -35.14
CA THR A 552 50.38 -5.65 -36.32
C THR A 552 51.87 -5.36 -36.10
N LYS A 553 52.25 -4.79 -34.94
CA LYS A 553 53.67 -4.51 -34.64
C LYS A 553 54.52 -5.76 -34.45
N ALA A 554 53.96 -6.86 -33.93
CA ALA A 554 54.65 -8.16 -33.92
C ALA A 554 54.90 -8.69 -35.34
N GLY A 555 53.94 -8.49 -36.26
CA GLY A 555 54.08 -8.82 -37.68
C GLY A 555 55.13 -7.96 -38.41
N GLU A 556 55.17 -6.65 -38.14
CA GLU A 556 56.21 -5.74 -38.66
C GLU A 556 57.62 -6.12 -38.16
N ALA A 557 57.76 -6.41 -36.86
CA ALA A 557 59.02 -6.83 -36.26
C ALA A 557 59.53 -8.16 -36.86
N SER A 558 58.63 -9.12 -37.10
CA SER A 558 58.96 -10.41 -37.73
C SER A 558 59.46 -10.25 -39.18
N GLN A 559 58.84 -9.35 -39.95
CA GLN A 559 59.32 -8.99 -41.29
C GLN A 559 60.69 -8.30 -41.23
N SER A 560 60.89 -7.38 -40.28
CA SER A 560 62.17 -6.68 -40.09
C SER A 560 63.30 -7.64 -39.73
N ALA A 561 63.05 -8.61 -38.84
CA ALA A 561 64.02 -9.66 -38.51
C ALA A 561 64.37 -10.54 -39.72
N THR A 562 63.38 -10.86 -40.56
CA THR A 562 63.58 -11.62 -41.81
C THR A 562 64.43 -10.83 -42.81
N ALA A 563 64.18 -9.53 -42.98
CA ALA A 563 64.98 -8.65 -43.83
C ALA A 563 66.43 -8.49 -43.33
N ALA A 564 66.63 -8.40 -42.01
CA ALA A 564 67.96 -8.39 -41.39
C ALA A 564 68.72 -9.69 -41.63
N ALA A 565 68.07 -10.86 -41.51
CA ALA A 565 68.68 -12.15 -41.81
C ALA A 565 69.08 -12.29 -43.30
N GLY A 566 68.23 -11.83 -44.22
CA GLY A 566 68.57 -11.77 -45.66
C GLY A 566 69.75 -10.84 -45.95
N SER A 567 69.83 -9.72 -45.25
CA SER A 567 70.95 -8.77 -45.35
C SER A 567 72.26 -9.37 -44.80
N ALA A 568 72.21 -10.10 -43.68
CA ALA A 568 73.36 -10.81 -43.11
C ALA A 568 73.87 -11.93 -44.04
N SER A 569 72.95 -12.69 -44.65
CA SER A 569 73.29 -13.68 -45.69
C SER A 569 74.01 -13.03 -46.88
N THR A 570 73.46 -11.92 -47.39
CA THR A 570 74.07 -11.13 -48.48
C THR A 570 75.48 -10.64 -48.12
N ALA A 571 75.68 -10.14 -46.89
CA ALA A 571 76.99 -9.72 -46.40
C ALA A 571 77.99 -10.89 -46.33
N SER A 572 77.55 -12.08 -45.90
CA SER A 572 78.38 -13.30 -45.89
C SER A 572 78.80 -13.72 -47.29
N THR A 573 77.89 -13.63 -48.28
CA THR A 573 78.23 -13.86 -49.69
C THR A 573 79.27 -12.85 -50.18
N LYS A 574 79.11 -11.54 -49.88
CA LYS A 574 80.08 -10.51 -50.30
C LYS A 574 81.44 -10.62 -49.60
N ALA A 575 81.49 -11.05 -48.35
CA ALA A 575 82.75 -11.39 -47.69
C ALA A 575 83.47 -12.56 -48.37
N SER A 576 82.71 -13.56 -48.82
CA SER A 576 83.24 -14.73 -49.55
C SER A 576 83.76 -14.35 -50.94
N GLU A 577 83.01 -13.55 -51.70
CA GLU A 577 83.45 -12.98 -52.99
C GLU A 577 84.74 -12.15 -52.84
N ALA A 578 84.83 -11.33 -51.79
CA ALA A 578 86.02 -10.53 -51.51
C ALA A 578 87.24 -11.41 -51.16
N ALA A 579 87.07 -12.47 -50.36
CA ALA A 579 88.13 -13.42 -50.04
C ALA A 579 88.62 -14.20 -51.28
N SER A 580 87.70 -14.61 -52.17
CA SER A 580 88.05 -15.20 -53.47
C SER A 580 88.83 -14.21 -54.34
N SER A 581 88.40 -12.94 -54.40
CA SER A 581 89.06 -11.89 -55.17
C SER A 581 90.47 -11.58 -54.65
N ALA A 582 90.65 -11.52 -53.34
CA ALA A 582 91.96 -11.34 -52.70
C ALA A 582 92.89 -12.54 -52.98
N SER A 583 92.35 -13.76 -52.97
CA SER A 583 93.09 -14.98 -53.35
C SER A 583 93.56 -14.92 -54.81
N THR A 584 92.68 -14.50 -55.73
CA THR A 584 93.03 -14.28 -57.14
C THR A 584 94.12 -13.21 -57.30
N ALA A 585 94.03 -12.09 -56.57
CA ALA A 585 95.05 -11.05 -56.59
C ALA A 585 96.41 -11.55 -56.08
N SER A 586 96.43 -12.37 -55.03
CA SER A 586 97.65 -13.01 -54.53
C SER A 586 98.29 -13.94 -55.56
N THR A 587 97.48 -14.76 -56.26
CA THR A 587 97.99 -15.60 -57.37
C THR A 587 98.58 -14.75 -58.49
N LYS A 588 97.92 -13.65 -58.89
CA LYS A 588 98.45 -12.75 -59.93
C LYS A 588 99.73 -12.01 -59.51
N ALA A 589 99.90 -11.69 -58.23
CA ALA A 589 101.18 -11.18 -57.72
C ALA A 589 102.30 -12.23 -57.83
N GLY A 590 102.01 -13.50 -57.55
CA GLY A 590 102.95 -14.62 -57.73
C GLY A 590 103.33 -14.88 -59.19
N GLU A 591 102.36 -14.85 -60.11
CA GLU A 591 102.58 -14.93 -61.56
C GLU A 591 103.48 -13.78 -62.05
N ALA A 592 103.22 -12.55 -61.60
CA ALA A 592 104.02 -11.38 -61.95
C ALA A 592 105.47 -11.47 -61.41
N ALA A 593 105.65 -11.93 -60.16
CA ALA A 593 106.97 -12.15 -59.58
C ALA A 593 107.78 -13.22 -60.34
N SER A 594 107.12 -14.32 -60.73
CA SER A 594 107.73 -15.39 -61.56
C SER A 594 108.10 -14.91 -62.96
N SER A 595 107.27 -14.02 -63.54
CA SER A 595 107.55 -13.36 -64.82
C SER A 595 108.75 -12.40 -64.72
N ALA A 596 108.87 -11.65 -63.62
CA ALA A 596 110.01 -10.78 -63.36
C ALA A 596 111.33 -11.55 -63.16
N GLN A 597 111.30 -12.68 -62.45
CA GLN A 597 112.45 -13.59 -62.34
C GLN A 597 112.85 -14.16 -63.71
N SER A 598 111.87 -14.52 -64.55
CA SER A 598 112.12 -15.01 -65.91
C SER A 598 112.79 -13.95 -66.78
N ALA A 599 112.32 -12.70 -66.70
CA ALA A 599 112.93 -11.55 -67.39
C ALA A 599 114.37 -11.26 -66.90
N ALA A 600 114.63 -11.34 -65.59
CA ALA A 600 115.98 -11.18 -65.04
C ALA A 600 116.94 -12.31 -65.46
N GLY A 601 116.42 -13.55 -65.56
CA GLY A 601 117.15 -14.67 -66.15
C GLY A 601 117.49 -14.44 -67.62
N SER A 602 116.53 -13.93 -68.42
CA SER A 602 116.77 -13.56 -69.83
C SER A 602 117.80 -12.43 -69.98
N ALA A 603 117.79 -11.42 -69.09
CA ALA A 603 118.78 -10.35 -69.09
C ALA A 603 120.20 -10.88 -68.76
N SER A 604 120.30 -11.82 -67.81
CA SER A 604 121.57 -12.49 -67.47
C SER A 604 122.10 -13.33 -68.63
N ALA A 605 121.22 -14.03 -69.35
CA ALA A 605 121.55 -14.79 -70.55
C ALA A 605 121.99 -13.88 -71.73
N ALA A 606 121.37 -12.70 -71.88
CA ALA A 606 121.79 -11.70 -72.86
C ALA A 606 123.20 -11.16 -72.53
N SER A 607 123.47 -10.82 -71.27
CA SER A 607 124.79 -10.35 -70.80
C SER A 607 125.89 -11.41 -71.00
N THR A 608 125.53 -12.69 -70.79
CA THR A 608 126.43 -13.83 -71.10
C THR A 608 126.70 -13.94 -72.60
N SER A 609 125.68 -13.71 -73.44
CA SER A 609 125.81 -13.73 -74.90
C SER A 609 126.66 -12.57 -75.44
N GLU A 610 126.56 -11.39 -74.82
CA GLU A 610 127.41 -10.23 -75.10
C GLU A 610 128.88 -10.51 -74.77
N THR A 611 129.14 -11.12 -73.60
CA THR A 611 130.49 -11.58 -73.21
C THR A 611 131.05 -12.58 -74.21
N ASN A 612 130.29 -13.62 -74.56
CA ASN A 612 130.70 -14.63 -75.55
C ASN A 612 130.99 -14.01 -76.93
N ALA A 613 130.28 -12.95 -77.33
CA ALA A 613 130.54 -12.23 -78.58
C ALA A 613 131.84 -11.40 -78.51
N SER A 614 132.13 -10.76 -77.37
CA SER A 614 133.39 -10.05 -77.10
C SER A 614 134.59 -11.00 -77.12
N ASP A 615 134.47 -12.18 -76.50
CA ASP A 615 135.51 -13.22 -76.51
C ASP A 615 135.73 -13.75 -77.94
N SER A 616 134.65 -13.96 -78.70
CA SER A 616 134.72 -14.37 -80.11
C SER A 616 135.41 -13.33 -81.00
N ALA A 617 135.15 -12.04 -80.79
CA ALA A 617 135.82 -10.94 -81.49
C ALA A 617 137.31 -10.87 -81.14
N SER A 618 137.66 -11.11 -79.87
CA SER A 618 139.05 -11.17 -79.39
C SER A 618 139.82 -12.35 -80.00
N ALA A 619 139.18 -13.51 -80.13
CA ALA A 619 139.73 -14.67 -80.83
C ALA A 619 139.92 -14.42 -82.35
N ALA A 620 139.03 -13.66 -82.98
CA ALA A 620 139.16 -13.27 -84.38
C ALA A 620 140.37 -12.32 -84.60
N ALA A 621 140.54 -11.29 -83.77
CA ALA A 621 141.70 -10.38 -83.83
C ALA A 621 143.03 -11.10 -83.54
N THR A 622 143.02 -12.10 -82.66
CA THR A 622 144.17 -12.99 -82.43
C THR A 622 144.49 -13.81 -83.70
N SER A 623 143.47 -14.30 -84.40
CA SER A 623 143.63 -15.06 -85.65
C SER A 623 144.15 -14.20 -86.81
N GLU A 624 143.73 -12.93 -86.89
CA GLU A 624 144.26 -11.94 -87.83
C GLU A 624 145.76 -11.69 -87.58
N SER A 625 146.15 -11.52 -86.32
CA SER A 625 147.56 -11.35 -85.92
C SER A 625 148.41 -12.55 -86.34
N ASN A 626 147.95 -13.78 -86.03
CA ASN A 626 148.61 -15.03 -86.43
C ASN A 626 148.77 -15.16 -87.96
N ALA A 627 147.82 -14.64 -88.74
CA ALA A 627 147.90 -14.63 -90.20
C ALA A 627 148.94 -13.61 -90.72
N ALA A 628 149.05 -12.42 -90.10
CA ALA A 628 150.05 -11.42 -90.42
C ALA A 628 151.49 -11.90 -90.10
N ASP A 629 151.68 -12.58 -88.96
CA ASP A 629 152.94 -13.23 -88.61
C ASP A 629 153.31 -14.33 -89.62
N SER A 630 152.33 -15.15 -90.01
CA SER A 630 152.52 -16.20 -91.02
C SER A 630 152.94 -15.64 -92.40
N ALA A 631 152.33 -14.51 -92.82
CA ALA A 631 152.73 -13.82 -94.04
C ALA A 631 154.16 -13.24 -93.96
N SER A 632 154.54 -12.73 -92.79
CA SER A 632 155.89 -12.21 -92.52
C SER A 632 156.95 -13.32 -92.54
N ALA A 633 156.63 -14.49 -92.00
CA ALA A 633 157.48 -15.68 -92.09
C ALA A 633 157.63 -16.20 -93.54
N ALA A 634 156.57 -16.15 -94.34
CA ALA A 634 156.62 -16.50 -95.76
C ALA A 634 157.51 -15.53 -96.57
N SER A 635 157.40 -14.21 -96.32
CA SER A 635 158.25 -13.19 -96.95
C SER A 635 159.74 -13.38 -96.60
N THR A 636 160.03 -13.70 -95.34
CA THR A 636 161.38 -14.03 -94.86
C THR A 636 161.93 -15.27 -95.57
N SER A 637 161.10 -16.31 -95.74
CA SER A 637 161.46 -17.56 -96.41
C SER A 637 161.76 -17.36 -97.91
N ALA A 638 160.97 -16.53 -98.60
CA ALA A 638 161.22 -16.17 -100.00
C ALA A 638 162.55 -15.42 -100.17
N SER A 639 162.89 -14.54 -99.23
CA SER A 639 164.16 -13.78 -99.22
C SER A 639 165.38 -14.71 -99.03
N ALA A 640 165.26 -15.72 -98.16
CA ALA A 640 166.29 -16.75 -97.98
C ALA A 640 166.50 -17.58 -99.27
N ALA A 641 165.41 -17.98 -99.94
CA ALA A 641 165.50 -18.72 -101.21
C ALA A 641 166.19 -17.92 -102.33
N ALA A 642 165.89 -16.62 -102.46
CA ALA A 642 166.57 -15.73 -103.42
C ALA A 642 168.07 -15.60 -103.13
N SER A 643 168.45 -15.52 -101.85
CA SER A 643 169.86 -15.50 -101.42
C SER A 643 170.58 -16.81 -101.78
N SER A 644 169.92 -17.97 -101.59
CA SER A 644 170.46 -19.28 -101.97
C SER A 644 170.68 -19.43 -103.49
N ALA A 645 169.78 -18.90 -104.32
CA ALA A 645 169.95 -18.89 -105.78
C ALA A 645 171.18 -18.07 -106.22
N THR A 646 171.43 -16.94 -105.55
CA THR A 646 172.62 -16.10 -105.81
C THR A 646 173.93 -16.82 -105.46
N ALA A 647 173.95 -17.59 -104.37
CA ALA A 647 175.10 -18.41 -103.99
C ALA A 647 175.38 -19.55 -104.99
N ALA A 648 174.33 -20.12 -105.61
CA ALA A 648 174.49 -21.16 -106.63
C ALA A 648 175.17 -20.64 -107.90
N GLY A 649 174.71 -19.52 -108.48
CA GLY A 649 175.35 -18.91 -109.66
C GLY A 649 176.79 -18.43 -109.42
N THR A 650 177.09 -18.00 -108.19
CA THR A 650 178.47 -17.69 -107.76
C THR A 650 179.36 -18.95 -107.80
N SER A 651 178.82 -20.10 -107.40
CA SER A 651 179.53 -21.37 -107.38
C SER A 651 179.80 -21.93 -108.79
N GLU A 652 178.83 -21.79 -109.70
CA GLU A 652 178.98 -22.12 -111.12
C GLU A 652 180.10 -21.30 -111.79
N THR A 653 180.15 -20.01 -111.52
CA THR A 653 181.22 -19.10 -112.01
C THR A 653 182.60 -19.56 -111.53
N ASN A 654 182.74 -19.98 -110.27
CA ASN A 654 184.00 -20.48 -109.72
C ASN A 654 184.46 -21.81 -110.35
N ALA A 655 183.51 -22.69 -110.73
CA ALA A 655 183.83 -23.93 -111.44
C ALA A 655 184.36 -23.66 -112.86
N ALA A 656 183.75 -22.72 -113.60
CA ALA A 656 184.19 -22.33 -114.94
C ALA A 656 185.61 -21.72 -114.95
N ASN A 657 185.91 -20.86 -113.97
CA ASN A 657 187.25 -20.30 -113.77
C ASN A 657 188.30 -21.40 -113.50
N SER A 658 187.94 -22.39 -112.69
CA SER A 658 188.83 -23.51 -112.33
C SER A 658 189.16 -24.39 -113.54
N ALA A 659 188.19 -24.68 -114.41
CA ALA A 659 188.40 -25.42 -115.65
C ALA A 659 189.36 -24.68 -116.61
N SER A 660 189.24 -23.35 -116.69
CA SER A 660 190.12 -22.52 -117.53
C SER A 660 191.59 -22.55 -117.08
N ALA A 661 191.83 -22.55 -115.76
CA ALA A 661 193.18 -22.67 -115.19
C ALA A 661 193.82 -24.06 -115.46
N ALA A 662 193.02 -25.13 -115.43
CA ALA A 662 193.49 -26.48 -115.77
C ALA A 662 193.93 -26.59 -117.24
N ALA A 663 193.17 -25.99 -118.17
CA ALA A 663 193.52 -25.96 -119.59
C ALA A 663 194.84 -25.22 -119.86
N ALA A 664 195.05 -24.06 -119.24
CA ALA A 664 196.32 -23.31 -119.34
C ALA A 664 197.53 -24.11 -118.82
N SER A 665 197.33 -24.88 -117.75
CA SER A 665 198.37 -25.72 -117.14
C SER A 665 198.84 -26.85 -118.08
N ALA A 666 197.93 -27.43 -118.87
CA ALA A 666 198.27 -28.46 -119.86
C ALA A 666 199.15 -27.91 -121.01
N SER A 667 198.89 -26.68 -121.47
CA SER A 667 199.70 -26.02 -122.50
C SER A 667 201.15 -25.76 -122.06
N ALA A 668 201.35 -25.38 -120.78
CA ALA A 668 202.68 -25.19 -120.21
C ALA A 668 203.49 -26.50 -120.15
N ALA A 669 202.86 -27.62 -119.82
CA ALA A 669 203.49 -28.94 -119.82
C ALA A 669 203.97 -29.37 -121.23
N SER A 670 203.16 -29.11 -122.27
CA SER A 670 203.53 -29.38 -123.67
C SER A 670 204.79 -28.60 -124.09
N THR A 671 204.83 -27.29 -123.80
CA THR A 671 205.97 -26.42 -124.12
C THR A 671 207.27 -26.89 -123.45
N SER A 672 207.16 -27.40 -122.21
CA SER A 672 208.29 -27.90 -121.43
C SER A 672 208.91 -29.16 -122.05
N ALA A 673 208.09 -30.07 -122.60
CA ALA A 673 208.57 -31.28 -123.28
C ALA A 673 209.35 -30.96 -124.56
N THR A 674 208.90 -29.97 -125.36
CA THR A 674 209.62 -29.51 -126.56
C THR A 674 211.00 -28.94 -126.22
N SER A 675 211.11 -28.23 -125.10
CA SER A 675 212.38 -27.64 -124.63
C SER A 675 213.43 -28.69 -124.24
N ALA A 676 212.99 -29.82 -123.66
CA ALA A 676 213.88 -30.93 -123.33
C ALA A 676 214.49 -31.59 -124.59
N ALA A 677 213.71 -31.74 -125.66
CA ALA A 677 214.19 -32.30 -126.93
C ALA A 677 215.29 -31.45 -127.59
N ALA A 678 215.23 -30.12 -127.48
CA ALA A 678 216.25 -29.22 -128.00
C ALA A 678 217.59 -29.31 -127.23
N SER A 679 217.54 -29.56 -125.93
CA SER A 679 218.73 -29.59 -125.06
C SER A 679 219.69 -30.74 -125.42
N ALA A 680 219.17 -31.90 -125.81
CA ALA A 680 219.98 -33.06 -126.21
C ALA A 680 220.77 -32.84 -127.51
N ALA A 681 220.25 -32.01 -128.44
CA ALA A 681 220.89 -31.74 -129.72
C ALA A 681 222.11 -30.79 -129.64
N THR A 682 222.35 -30.18 -128.48
CA THR A 682 223.40 -29.14 -128.32
C THR A 682 224.78 -29.75 -127.93
N ALA A 683 224.84 -31.03 -127.57
CA ALA A 683 226.03 -31.68 -127.01
C ALA A 683 226.89 -32.41 -128.06
N GLN A 684 227.45 -31.71 -129.07
CA GLN A 684 228.16 -32.39 -130.17
C GLN A 684 229.53 -31.83 -130.65
N THR A 685 229.95 -30.59 -130.35
CA THR A 685 231.07 -29.95 -131.13
C THR A 685 231.99 -28.96 -130.37
N ILE A 686 232.94 -29.47 -129.56
CA ILE A 686 234.06 -28.75 -128.89
C ILE A 686 235.19 -29.79 -128.60
N ILE A 687 236.53 -29.60 -128.70
CA ILE A 687 237.51 -28.75 -129.44
C ILE A 687 238.91 -29.45 -129.33
N GLU A 688 239.90 -29.16 -130.20
CA GLU A 688 241.28 -29.72 -130.12
C GLU A 688 242.29 -28.83 -129.35
N GLY A 689 243.30 -29.45 -128.70
CA GLY A 689 244.48 -28.80 -128.08
C GLY A 689 245.38 -29.81 -127.30
N PRO A 690 246.72 -29.63 -127.15
CA PRO A 690 247.63 -30.80 -127.14
C PRO A 690 248.37 -31.21 -125.83
N HIS A 691 248.69 -32.54 -125.73
CA HIS A 691 249.92 -33.21 -125.15
C HIS A 691 250.04 -33.68 -123.65
N PHE A 692 250.52 -34.95 -123.39
CA PHE A 692 251.68 -35.39 -122.52
C PHE A 692 251.88 -36.95 -122.34
N GLU A 693 253.11 -37.47 -122.05
CA GLU A 693 253.52 -38.91 -121.82
C GLU A 693 254.91 -39.06 -121.07
N PHE A 694 255.62 -40.23 -121.04
CA PHE A 694 256.91 -40.49 -120.32
C PHE A 694 257.88 -41.54 -120.96
N ASP A 695 259.17 -41.54 -120.56
CA ASP A 695 260.26 -42.43 -121.05
C ASP A 695 260.96 -43.34 -120.02
N SER A 696 261.88 -44.18 -120.52
CA SER A 696 262.60 -45.23 -119.79
C SER A 696 263.55 -44.78 -118.68
N ASN A 697 263.88 -43.50 -118.58
CA ASN A 697 264.67 -42.94 -117.47
C ASN A 697 263.80 -42.19 -116.44
N GLY A 698 262.46 -42.23 -116.59
CA GLY A 698 261.53 -41.51 -115.72
C GLY A 698 261.39 -40.03 -116.06
N TYR A 699 261.64 -39.63 -117.31
CA TYR A 699 261.49 -38.25 -117.78
C TYR A 699 260.37 -38.10 -118.83
N LEU A 700 259.79 -36.89 -118.90
CA LEU A 700 258.50 -36.58 -119.55
C LEU A 700 258.61 -36.48 -121.09
N TYR A 701 257.59 -36.99 -121.78
CA TYR A 701 257.43 -37.13 -123.23
C TYR A 701 256.05 -36.61 -123.69
N VAL A 702 255.67 -36.89 -124.94
CA VAL A 702 254.29 -36.88 -125.41
C VAL A 702 254.03 -37.97 -126.46
N VAL A 703 252.91 -38.71 -126.34
CA VAL A 703 252.30 -39.45 -127.47
C VAL A 703 251.69 -38.51 -128.51
N TYR A 704 251.72 -38.96 -129.76
CA TYR A 704 250.87 -38.50 -130.85
C TYR A 704 249.40 -38.93 -130.65
#